data_AF-A0A0Q4QU89-F1
#
_entry.id   AF-A0A0Q4QU89-F1
#
_cell.length_a   1.000
_cell.length_b   1.000
_cell.length_c   1.000
_cell.angle_alpha   90.00
_cell.angle_beta   90.00
_cell.angle_gamma   90.00
#
_symmetry.space_group_name_H-M   'P 1'
#
loop_
_entity.id
_entity.type
_entity.pdbx_description
1 polymer ?
#
loop_
_entity_poly.entity_id
_entity_poly.type
_entity_poly.pdbx_seq_one_letter_code
_entity_poly.pdbx_strand_id
1 'polypeptide(L)'
;MTVADGTETVPVVKGGRAAKIGFAALARLMVPFLVDWYKGDRGDPGGDASQVGTNVAARGMSFSAGIVRIRTTGWNTDGDGGGALYDRWTATMGALPAAGQNVWWFQAADASRWQLSQEQNVTTPMIGALGSAALTVTTIAQNVAIGTDDQPAIQAALNAPMITTLFVTRQHWFGKDIRKPSGKHLWGLNRATCGFHRIPLVGNQVRPTFGIYSEDDDSGSFSDFFVNCQRSGYAGLPADNRQQLLNRCSGLIVRRNSRYVRVLRVDVYNSWGYSHYTCAGSEGNAGPTPQAIIREDCRAYNGDTCFEETGLGLTQDNIDCWGYKDPIDGGPSVYMECGFHTYSGVKQIRRIRCGFRGSAPAVLDAIADGVDSGTIINIDCDFQTSGGQFAITAINPDPQGVGNPKNVGRKILDYRIIRTKAMPDHFFDNGASPQAVLATYANVTIDGGEFGGVGIFAGIEAKITIQGGAVVIATRASGPYVFALYADGTGTIDWYGKAGSVTALNIETPEYAKVASDFGVRFHDLPALSPALAGGAGALPLDKADYPASYVVARRNEEPATERYIPVPDLLTRDATGMVYVGDALATGVTLAMPGQVNIVASGRALLLTSSNGDNYIEQGGIGSGMQFIRGHESIFQVGNVFAGDFHLCTGATNRWTVQAAGHFAAAVDNVYSLGTPALRASVLYAGTGIINTSDEREKTWRGAMTRAERLAARAIVAELGFYQWNDAIAGKGGADARYHYGARAQRVWAIMAEHGLVDPLDADGRPGSAPYAFLCYDQWDDVMEDVMTERCGPPERGKGMDYVKTGERVALPAGNRFGLREGQMTLFLLGALLG
;
A
#
# COMPACT_ATOMS: atom_id res chain seq x y z
N MET A 1 55.23 -14.02 -15.53
CA MET A 1 56.35 -14.62 -16.28
C MET A 1 56.19 -16.12 -16.16
N THR A 2 55.73 -16.78 -17.23
CA THR A 2 55.73 -18.23 -17.35
C THR A 2 57.09 -18.69 -17.84
N VAL A 3 57.69 -19.69 -17.18
CA VAL A 3 58.84 -20.43 -17.70
C VAL A 3 58.50 -21.92 -17.67
N ALA A 4 58.82 -22.61 -18.75
CA ALA A 4 58.30 -23.91 -19.16
C ALA A 4 58.95 -25.14 -18.47
N ASP A 5 59.47 -25.03 -17.25
CA ASP A 5 60.14 -26.14 -16.54
C ASP A 5 59.53 -26.53 -15.19
N GLY A 6 58.43 -25.89 -14.76
CA GLY A 6 57.69 -26.28 -13.57
C GLY A 6 58.40 -26.02 -12.23
N THR A 7 59.46 -25.20 -12.20
CA THR A 7 60.18 -24.87 -10.96
C THR A 7 59.98 -23.42 -10.50
N GLU A 8 58.73 -22.99 -10.34
CA GLU A 8 58.45 -21.72 -9.67
C GLU A 8 58.76 -21.84 -8.15
N THR A 9 59.55 -20.90 -7.64
CA THR A 9 59.85 -20.76 -6.20
C THR A 9 59.34 -19.40 -5.72
N VAL A 10 58.66 -19.39 -4.57
CA VAL A 10 58.16 -18.16 -3.95
C VAL A 10 59.11 -17.80 -2.80
N PRO A 11 59.59 -16.55 -2.72
CA PRO A 11 60.38 -16.11 -1.58
C PRO A 11 59.47 -15.99 -0.35
N VAL A 12 59.74 -16.78 0.68
CA VAL A 12 59.06 -16.67 1.98
C VAL A 12 60.07 -16.15 3.01
N VAL A 13 59.70 -15.07 3.70
CA VAL A 13 60.52 -14.46 4.76
C VAL A 13 59.86 -14.74 6.10
N LYS A 14 60.52 -15.53 6.95
CA LYS A 14 60.15 -15.70 8.36
C LYS A 14 61.39 -15.45 9.23
N GLY A 15 61.31 -14.49 10.14
CA GLY A 15 62.39 -14.19 11.09
C GLY A 15 63.70 -13.66 10.47
N GLY A 16 63.63 -12.96 9.32
CA GLY A 16 64.80 -12.34 8.70
C GLY A 16 65.71 -13.27 7.89
N ARG A 17 65.30 -14.53 7.62
CA ARG A 17 65.98 -15.42 6.67
C ARG A 17 65.06 -15.70 5.47
N ALA A 18 65.57 -15.47 4.26
CA ALA A 18 64.87 -15.79 3.02
C ALA A 18 65.20 -17.24 2.60
N ALA A 19 64.17 -18.06 2.41
CA ALA A 19 64.29 -19.39 1.82
C ALA A 19 63.41 -19.47 0.56
N LYS A 20 63.93 -20.14 -0.48
CA LYS A 20 63.17 -20.45 -1.69
C LYS A 20 62.44 -21.77 -1.47
N ILE A 21 61.11 -21.72 -1.40
CA ILE A 21 60.27 -22.93 -1.29
C ILE A 21 59.63 -23.17 -2.66
N GLY A 22 59.76 -24.39 -3.18
CA GLY A 22 59.09 -24.80 -4.42
C GLY A 22 57.58 -24.90 -4.24
N PHE A 23 56.81 -24.56 -5.28
CA PHE A 23 55.35 -24.55 -5.25
C PHE A 23 54.71 -25.86 -4.74
N ALA A 24 55.33 -27.02 -4.98
CA ALA A 24 54.85 -28.31 -4.47
C ALA A 24 54.89 -28.43 -2.93
N ALA A 25 55.88 -27.81 -2.28
CA ALA A 25 55.99 -27.77 -0.83
C ALA A 25 55.06 -26.70 -0.22
N LEU A 26 54.88 -25.57 -0.90
CA LEU A 26 53.88 -24.55 -0.55
C LEU A 26 52.45 -25.12 -0.63
N ALA A 27 52.14 -25.87 -1.70
CA ALA A 27 50.87 -26.58 -1.83
C ALA A 27 50.64 -27.58 -0.70
N ARG A 28 51.64 -28.38 -0.31
CA ARG A 28 51.54 -29.31 0.83
C ARG A 28 51.36 -28.61 2.19
N LEU A 29 51.87 -27.40 2.35
CA LEU A 29 51.71 -26.57 3.56
C LEU A 29 50.37 -25.80 3.58
N MET A 30 49.87 -25.41 2.41
CA MET A 30 48.58 -24.73 2.27
C MET A 30 47.40 -25.71 2.26
N VAL A 31 47.59 -26.98 1.88
CA VAL A 31 46.50 -27.98 1.88
C VAL A 31 45.88 -28.15 3.27
N PRO A 32 46.62 -28.28 4.39
CA PRO A 32 46.00 -28.30 5.72
C PRO A 32 45.26 -26.99 6.07
N PHE A 33 45.83 -25.83 5.72
CA PHE A 33 45.20 -24.53 5.96
C PHE A 33 43.94 -24.31 5.13
N LEU A 34 43.95 -24.75 3.87
CA LEU A 34 42.78 -24.73 2.98
C LEU A 34 41.77 -25.79 3.41
N VAL A 35 42.19 -26.97 3.86
CA VAL A 35 41.29 -27.98 4.45
C VAL A 35 40.65 -27.45 5.73
N ASP A 36 41.34 -26.66 6.54
CA ASP A 36 40.77 -26.03 7.73
C ASP A 36 39.89 -24.81 7.42
N TRP A 37 40.20 -24.03 6.38
CA TRP A 37 39.41 -22.88 5.92
C TRP A 37 38.15 -23.30 5.13
N TYR A 38 38.20 -24.45 4.45
CA TYR A 38 37.09 -25.01 3.66
C TYR A 38 36.20 -26.01 4.44
N LYS A 39 36.43 -26.19 5.74
CA LYS A 39 35.66 -27.06 6.64
C LYS A 39 34.20 -26.61 6.88
N GLY A 40 33.71 -25.60 6.16
CA GLY A 40 32.32 -25.13 6.24
C GLY A 40 31.33 -25.79 5.27
N ASP A 41 31.77 -26.40 4.16
CA ASP A 41 30.85 -26.71 3.04
C ASP A 41 30.91 -28.15 2.47
N ARG A 42 31.62 -29.08 3.10
CA ARG A 42 31.50 -30.51 2.77
C ARG A 42 31.39 -31.35 4.01
N GLY A 43 30.15 -31.77 4.28
CA GLY A 43 29.73 -32.47 5.48
C GLY A 43 30.68 -33.57 5.94
N ASP A 44 31.05 -33.47 7.22
CA ASP A 44 31.40 -34.57 8.12
C ASP A 44 31.09 -34.10 9.57
N PRO A 45 30.96 -35.02 10.53
CA PRO A 45 29.69 -35.35 11.18
C PRO A 45 29.37 -34.45 12.38
N GLY A 46 28.26 -33.71 12.30
CA GLY A 46 27.70 -32.96 13.42
C GLY A 46 26.98 -31.66 13.09
N GLY A 47 27.00 -31.19 11.83
CA GLY A 47 26.31 -29.98 11.41
C GLY A 47 25.35 -30.24 10.25
N ASP A 48 24.17 -29.61 10.30
CA ASP A 48 23.22 -29.53 9.20
C ASP A 48 23.91 -29.04 7.92
N ALA A 49 23.55 -29.58 6.75
CA ALA A 49 24.13 -29.09 5.50
C ALA A 49 23.59 -27.69 5.22
N SER A 50 24.48 -26.69 5.24
CA SER A 50 24.12 -25.27 5.14
C SER A 50 23.35 -24.96 3.85
N GLN A 51 23.76 -25.53 2.70
CA GLN A 51 23.17 -25.33 1.37
C GLN A 51 23.48 -26.50 0.39
N VAL A 52 22.49 -27.04 -0.35
CA VAL A 52 22.64 -28.24 -1.21
C VAL A 52 22.16 -28.08 -2.66
N GLY A 53 22.17 -26.87 -3.22
CA GLY A 53 21.65 -26.61 -4.59
C GLY A 53 20.12 -26.61 -4.67
N THR A 54 19.54 -26.62 -5.87
CA THR A 54 18.06 -26.67 -6.07
C THR A 54 17.48 -27.99 -5.57
N ASN A 55 16.17 -28.07 -5.37
CA ASN A 55 15.49 -29.33 -5.05
C ASN A 55 15.76 -30.40 -6.11
N VAL A 56 15.79 -30.01 -7.40
CA VAL A 56 16.16 -30.90 -8.50
C VAL A 56 17.57 -31.45 -8.33
N ALA A 57 18.54 -30.59 -7.97
CA ALA A 57 19.91 -31.03 -7.70
C ALA A 57 19.98 -31.97 -6.49
N ALA A 58 19.29 -31.62 -5.39
CA ALA A 58 19.27 -32.40 -4.16
C ALA A 58 18.74 -33.84 -4.36
N ARG A 59 17.81 -34.06 -5.30
CA ARG A 59 17.32 -35.41 -5.67
C ARG A 59 18.43 -36.30 -6.26
N GLY A 60 19.42 -35.71 -6.93
CA GLY A 60 20.55 -36.41 -7.51
C GLY A 60 21.72 -36.65 -6.55
N MET A 61 21.63 -36.13 -5.32
CA MET A 61 22.72 -36.22 -4.33
C MET A 61 22.57 -37.45 -3.42
N SER A 62 23.66 -37.78 -2.73
CA SER A 62 23.68 -38.77 -1.64
C SER A 62 24.09 -38.07 -0.34
N PHE A 63 23.42 -38.39 0.77
CA PHE A 63 23.59 -37.73 2.06
C PHE A 63 24.01 -38.75 3.13
N SER A 64 25.12 -38.50 3.80
CA SER A 64 25.59 -39.37 4.89
C SER A 64 24.54 -39.50 5.99
N ALA A 65 24.51 -40.64 6.70
CA ALA A 65 23.48 -40.94 7.71
C ALA A 65 23.38 -39.88 8.83
N GLY A 66 24.47 -39.17 9.12
CA GLY A 66 24.52 -38.12 10.15
C GLY A 66 23.91 -36.78 9.75
N ILE A 67 23.61 -36.54 8.46
CA ILE A 67 22.92 -35.32 8.03
C ILE A 67 21.42 -35.52 8.28
N VAL A 68 20.84 -34.66 9.11
CA VAL A 68 19.42 -34.71 9.48
C VAL A 68 18.61 -33.55 8.90
N ARG A 69 19.28 -32.50 8.44
CA ARG A 69 18.65 -31.30 7.86
C ARG A 69 19.53 -30.71 6.76
N ILE A 70 18.87 -30.20 5.72
CA ILE A 70 19.49 -29.59 4.54
C ILE A 70 18.70 -28.34 4.13
N ARG A 71 19.35 -27.41 3.43
CA ARG A 71 18.67 -26.26 2.81
C ARG A 71 18.92 -26.23 1.31
N THR A 72 17.85 -26.15 0.51
CA THR A 72 17.98 -25.94 -0.95
C THR A 72 18.28 -24.47 -1.26
N THR A 73 18.85 -24.19 -2.43
CA THR A 73 19.24 -22.86 -2.93
C THR A 73 18.80 -22.68 -4.38
N GLY A 74 18.75 -21.43 -4.87
CA GLY A 74 18.45 -21.11 -6.27
C GLY A 74 16.96 -21.11 -6.62
N TRP A 75 16.46 -20.02 -7.21
CA TRP A 75 15.05 -19.82 -7.57
C TRP A 75 14.98 -19.53 -9.08
N ASN A 76 15.55 -20.42 -9.89
CA ASN A 76 15.90 -20.10 -11.27
C ASN A 76 14.79 -20.47 -12.26
N THR A 77 14.12 -21.60 -12.05
CA THR A 77 13.04 -22.11 -12.92
C THR A 77 11.93 -22.81 -12.12
N ASP A 78 10.74 -22.93 -12.71
CA ASP A 78 9.64 -23.71 -12.13
C ASP A 78 10.07 -25.18 -11.89
N GLY A 79 9.65 -25.72 -10.75
CA GLY A 79 10.04 -27.05 -10.29
C GLY A 79 11.38 -27.12 -9.53
N ASP A 80 12.15 -26.03 -9.45
CA ASP A 80 13.45 -26.02 -8.76
C ASP A 80 13.35 -26.07 -7.22
N GLY A 81 12.25 -25.59 -6.62
CA GLY A 81 12.01 -25.74 -5.17
C GLY A 81 13.14 -25.20 -4.26
N GLY A 82 13.60 -23.98 -4.52
CA GLY A 82 14.77 -23.39 -3.85
C GLY A 82 14.48 -22.64 -2.55
N GLY A 83 15.53 -22.48 -1.73
CA GLY A 83 15.47 -21.70 -0.48
C GLY A 83 14.76 -22.40 0.67
N ALA A 84 14.37 -23.67 0.51
CA ALA A 84 13.59 -24.43 1.47
C ALA A 84 14.48 -25.26 2.41
N LEU A 85 14.09 -25.33 3.68
CA LEU A 85 14.67 -26.22 4.68
C LEU A 85 13.98 -27.59 4.62
N TYR A 86 14.75 -28.68 4.56
CA TYR A 86 14.20 -30.03 4.61
C TYR A 86 14.80 -30.81 5.79
N ASP A 87 13.94 -31.55 6.48
CA ASP A 87 14.29 -32.51 7.52
C ASP A 87 14.28 -33.92 6.94
N ARG A 88 15.23 -34.75 7.38
CA ARG A 88 15.31 -36.16 6.98
C ARG A 88 14.13 -36.92 7.56
N TRP A 89 13.44 -37.66 6.70
CA TRP A 89 12.33 -38.52 7.09
C TRP A 89 12.84 -39.83 7.68
N THR A 90 12.37 -40.19 8.88
CA THR A 90 12.62 -41.50 9.49
C THR A 90 11.35 -42.36 9.45
N ALA A 91 11.50 -43.68 9.34
CA ALA A 91 10.38 -44.63 9.16
C ALA A 91 9.30 -44.56 10.27
N THR A 92 9.62 -44.02 11.44
CA THR A 92 8.69 -43.72 12.53
C THR A 92 7.62 -42.65 12.20
N MET A 93 7.76 -41.93 11.08
CA MET A 93 6.84 -40.85 10.69
C MET A 93 5.72 -41.27 9.71
N GLY A 94 5.68 -42.54 9.27
CA GLY A 94 4.63 -43.09 8.39
C GLY A 94 5.01 -43.17 6.90
N ALA A 95 4.04 -43.48 6.04
CA ALA A 95 4.25 -43.53 4.58
C ALA A 95 4.03 -42.14 3.95
N LEU A 96 4.96 -41.70 3.10
CA LEU A 96 4.82 -40.44 2.36
C LEU A 96 3.94 -40.62 1.11
N PRO A 97 2.92 -39.77 0.88
CA PRO A 97 2.01 -39.89 -0.26
C PRO A 97 2.66 -39.42 -1.55
N ALA A 98 2.42 -40.16 -2.64
CA ALA A 98 2.94 -39.84 -3.98
C ALA A 98 2.56 -38.43 -4.45
N ALA A 99 1.37 -37.94 -4.08
CA ALA A 99 0.87 -36.61 -4.44
C ALA A 99 1.72 -35.45 -3.89
N GLY A 100 2.56 -35.70 -2.88
CA GLY A 100 3.45 -34.68 -2.30
C GLY A 100 4.89 -34.72 -2.79
N GLN A 101 5.23 -35.76 -3.57
CA GLN A 101 6.60 -35.99 -3.99
C GLN A 101 7.04 -34.87 -4.93
N ASN A 102 8.27 -34.40 -4.76
CA ASN A 102 8.89 -33.30 -5.49
C ASN A 102 8.26 -31.91 -5.23
N VAL A 103 7.34 -31.80 -4.28
CA VAL A 103 6.71 -30.53 -3.86
C VAL A 103 7.10 -30.20 -2.43
N TRP A 104 6.64 -31.00 -1.47
CA TRP A 104 6.94 -30.82 -0.04
C TRP A 104 7.78 -31.95 0.55
N TRP A 105 8.03 -33.02 -0.21
CA TRP A 105 9.03 -34.02 0.12
C TRP A 105 9.69 -34.56 -1.15
N PHE A 106 10.87 -35.16 -1.04
CA PHE A 106 11.53 -35.85 -2.15
C PHE A 106 12.37 -37.04 -1.67
N GLN A 107 12.77 -37.88 -2.62
CA GLN A 107 13.73 -38.96 -2.40
C GLN A 107 15.04 -38.62 -3.12
N ALA A 108 16.15 -38.71 -2.40
CA ALA A 108 17.50 -38.51 -2.92
C ALA A 108 18.04 -39.80 -3.59
N ALA A 109 19.21 -39.72 -4.25
CA ALA A 109 19.79 -40.82 -5.01
C ALA A 109 20.21 -42.01 -4.12
N ASP A 110 20.48 -41.76 -2.84
CA ASP A 110 20.77 -42.77 -1.82
C ASP A 110 19.50 -43.38 -1.18
N ALA A 111 18.32 -43.12 -1.76
CA ALA A 111 17.00 -43.50 -1.25
C ALA A 111 16.58 -42.85 0.08
N SER A 112 17.38 -41.92 0.63
CA SER A 112 16.95 -41.11 1.78
C SER A 112 15.81 -40.18 1.37
N ARG A 113 14.86 -39.98 2.29
CA ARG A 113 13.67 -39.17 2.07
C ARG A 113 13.76 -37.90 2.90
N TRP A 114 13.30 -36.80 2.33
CA TRP A 114 13.44 -35.46 2.90
C TRP A 114 12.11 -34.75 2.77
N GLN A 115 11.62 -34.15 3.85
CA GLN A 115 10.35 -33.38 3.87
C GLN A 115 10.61 -31.95 4.28
N LEU A 116 9.76 -31.01 3.87
CA LEU A 116 9.85 -29.63 4.34
C LEU A 116 9.79 -29.57 5.85
N SER A 117 10.72 -28.81 6.44
CA SER A 117 10.75 -28.59 7.88
C SER A 117 9.51 -27.82 8.35
N GLN A 118 8.98 -28.20 9.51
CA GLN A 118 7.85 -27.52 10.18
C GLN A 118 8.25 -26.17 10.79
N GLU A 119 9.55 -25.92 10.98
CA GLU A 119 10.07 -24.70 11.63
C GLU A 119 10.14 -23.49 10.67
N GLN A 120 9.73 -23.64 9.42
CA GLN A 120 9.84 -22.59 8.42
C GLN A 120 8.48 -22.13 7.89
N ASN A 121 8.44 -20.87 7.45
CA ASN A 121 7.36 -20.39 6.61
C ASN A 121 7.56 -20.91 5.18
N VAL A 122 6.53 -21.53 4.61
CA VAL A 122 6.59 -22.10 3.25
C VAL A 122 6.03 -21.13 2.23
N THR A 123 6.83 -20.81 1.22
CA THR A 123 6.45 -19.92 0.12
C THR A 123 6.18 -20.70 -1.17
N THR A 124 5.47 -20.11 -2.13
CA THR A 124 5.19 -20.77 -3.41
C THR A 124 6.45 -21.22 -4.18
N PRO A 125 7.58 -20.49 -4.22
CA PRO A 125 8.72 -21.00 -4.97
C PRO A 125 9.49 -22.12 -4.26
N MET A 126 9.40 -22.21 -2.93
CA MET A 126 9.96 -23.32 -2.15
C MET A 126 9.35 -24.67 -2.53
N ILE A 127 8.09 -24.67 -2.98
CA ILE A 127 7.37 -25.86 -3.44
C ILE A 127 7.47 -26.09 -4.95
N GLY A 128 8.31 -25.30 -5.64
CA GLY A 128 8.52 -25.39 -7.08
C GLY A 128 7.52 -24.60 -7.94
N ALA A 129 6.65 -23.76 -7.35
CA ALA A 129 5.81 -22.82 -8.10
C ALA A 129 6.45 -21.43 -8.06
N LEU A 130 7.30 -21.10 -9.04
CA LEU A 130 8.06 -19.86 -9.06
C LEU A 130 7.13 -18.66 -9.32
N GLY A 131 6.18 -18.83 -10.25
CA GLY A 131 5.28 -17.77 -10.69
C GLY A 131 5.99 -16.61 -11.42
N SER A 132 5.20 -15.70 -11.98
CA SER A 132 5.70 -14.53 -12.73
C SER A 132 5.60 -13.24 -11.92
N ALA A 133 6.55 -12.33 -12.17
CA ALA A 133 6.53 -10.97 -11.63
C ALA A 133 5.74 -9.98 -12.51
N ALA A 134 5.31 -10.37 -13.72
CA ALA A 134 4.76 -9.45 -14.71
C ALA A 134 3.21 -9.32 -14.62
N LEU A 135 2.73 -8.08 -14.62
CA LEU A 135 1.31 -7.68 -14.72
C LEU A 135 0.77 -7.63 -16.15
N THR A 136 1.59 -7.88 -17.17
CA THR A 136 1.29 -7.50 -18.55
C THR A 136 1.03 -8.70 -19.44
N VAL A 137 -0.22 -9.19 -19.48
CA VAL A 137 -0.69 -9.97 -20.63
C VAL A 137 -2.20 -9.80 -20.86
N THR A 138 -2.54 -9.09 -21.93
CA THR A 138 -3.90 -8.64 -22.28
C THR A 138 -4.50 -9.39 -23.48
N THR A 139 -4.00 -10.58 -23.84
CA THR A 139 -4.64 -11.42 -24.88
C THR A 139 -4.61 -12.92 -24.58
N ILE A 140 -5.67 -13.63 -25.02
CA ILE A 140 -5.82 -15.10 -24.94
C ILE A 140 -4.60 -15.82 -25.53
N ALA A 141 -4.11 -15.34 -26.69
CA ALA A 141 -3.00 -15.96 -27.41
C ALA A 141 -1.69 -15.90 -26.63
N GLN A 142 -1.53 -14.90 -25.76
CA GLN A 142 -0.37 -14.76 -24.89
C GLN A 142 -0.57 -15.53 -23.57
N ASN A 143 -1.79 -15.67 -23.04
CA ASN A 143 -2.07 -16.48 -21.85
C ASN A 143 -1.82 -17.99 -22.04
N VAL A 144 -1.93 -18.49 -23.28
CA VAL A 144 -1.53 -19.87 -23.63
C VAL A 144 0.00 -20.04 -23.67
N ALA A 145 0.76 -18.95 -23.73
CA ALA A 145 2.21 -18.96 -23.96
C ALA A 145 3.08 -18.59 -22.74
N ILE A 146 2.51 -18.18 -21.59
CA ILE A 146 3.27 -17.37 -20.59
C ILE A 146 3.46 -18.00 -19.18
N GLY A 147 2.97 -19.22 -18.88
CA GLY A 147 3.33 -19.86 -17.60
C GLY A 147 3.02 -21.35 -17.52
N THR A 148 3.78 -22.08 -16.71
CA THR A 148 3.42 -23.44 -16.29
C THR A 148 2.20 -23.40 -15.36
N ASP A 149 1.33 -24.40 -15.46
CA ASP A 149 0.21 -24.57 -14.54
C ASP A 149 0.75 -24.89 -13.14
N ASP A 150 0.74 -23.91 -12.24
CA ASP A 150 1.26 -24.01 -10.87
C ASP A 150 0.27 -24.73 -9.92
N GLN A 151 -0.97 -24.95 -10.38
CA GLN A 151 -2.04 -25.53 -9.59
C GLN A 151 -1.65 -26.85 -8.92
N PRO A 152 -0.98 -27.82 -9.60
CA PRO A 152 -0.64 -29.10 -8.97
C PRO A 152 0.31 -28.94 -7.77
N ALA A 153 1.31 -28.07 -7.89
CA ALA A 153 2.27 -27.80 -6.81
C ALA A 153 1.57 -27.10 -5.63
N ILE A 154 0.81 -26.05 -5.91
CA ILE A 154 0.05 -25.31 -4.89
C ILE A 154 -0.95 -26.23 -4.17
N GLN A 155 -1.69 -27.05 -4.89
CA GLN A 155 -2.67 -27.96 -4.30
C GLN A 155 -2.00 -29.06 -3.47
N ALA A 156 -0.87 -29.61 -3.93
CA ALA A 156 -0.09 -30.59 -3.18
C ALA A 156 0.48 -30.00 -1.88
N ALA A 157 0.95 -28.76 -1.91
CA ALA A 157 1.41 -28.04 -0.73
C ALA A 157 0.27 -27.73 0.25
N LEU A 158 -0.88 -27.27 -0.24
CA LEU A 158 -2.06 -27.05 0.60
C LEU A 158 -2.56 -28.34 1.26
N ASN A 159 -2.39 -29.50 0.62
CA ASN A 159 -2.74 -30.80 1.21
C ASN A 159 -1.67 -31.36 2.15
N ALA A 160 -0.49 -30.72 2.24
CA ALA A 160 0.61 -31.22 3.05
C ALA A 160 0.31 -31.01 4.55
N PRO A 161 0.56 -32.02 5.41
CA PRO A 161 0.19 -31.94 6.82
C PRO A 161 1.00 -30.88 7.59
N MET A 162 2.27 -30.68 7.24
CA MET A 162 3.16 -29.71 7.89
C MET A 162 2.92 -28.25 7.47
N ILE A 163 2.22 -28.01 6.36
CA ILE A 163 2.04 -26.66 5.82
C ILE A 163 0.72 -26.09 6.34
N THR A 164 0.77 -25.34 7.44
CA THR A 164 -0.41 -24.64 7.98
C THR A 164 -0.74 -23.38 7.18
N THR A 165 0.31 -22.64 6.78
CA THR A 165 0.20 -21.41 5.99
C THR A 165 1.05 -21.54 4.73
N LEU A 166 0.47 -21.27 3.57
CA LEU A 166 1.19 -21.15 2.30
C LEU A 166 1.30 -19.68 1.90
N PHE A 167 2.52 -19.17 1.78
CA PHE A 167 2.80 -17.79 1.39
C PHE A 167 2.93 -17.63 -0.13
N VAL A 168 2.05 -16.84 -0.72
CA VAL A 168 2.02 -16.52 -2.16
C VAL A 168 2.88 -15.30 -2.40
N THR A 169 3.99 -15.47 -3.10
CA THR A 169 5.00 -14.41 -3.26
C THR A 169 4.94 -13.70 -4.61
N ARG A 170 4.30 -14.32 -5.61
CA ARG A 170 4.21 -13.85 -6.99
C ARG A 170 2.83 -14.13 -7.58
N GLN A 171 2.69 -13.92 -8.88
CA GLN A 171 1.48 -14.24 -9.63
C GLN A 171 1.59 -15.66 -10.19
N HIS A 172 0.55 -16.46 -10.01
CA HIS A 172 0.53 -17.88 -10.38
C HIS A 172 -0.62 -18.17 -11.34
N TRP A 173 -0.37 -19.03 -12.33
CA TRP A 173 -1.39 -19.47 -13.29
C TRP A 173 -1.95 -20.82 -12.88
N PHE A 174 -3.27 -20.97 -12.98
CA PHE A 174 -3.94 -22.22 -12.60
C PHE A 174 -4.94 -22.67 -13.66
N GLY A 175 -4.84 -23.94 -14.07
CA GLY A 175 -5.76 -24.58 -15.01
C GLY A 175 -7.00 -25.21 -14.35
N LYS A 176 -6.92 -25.50 -13.05
CA LYS A 176 -7.97 -26.18 -12.26
C LYS A 176 -8.28 -25.43 -10.97
N ASP A 177 -9.44 -25.66 -10.38
CA ASP A 177 -9.85 -25.02 -9.14
C ASP A 177 -8.82 -25.27 -8.01
N ILE A 178 -8.52 -24.26 -7.20
CA ILE A 178 -7.65 -24.40 -6.02
C ILE A 178 -8.52 -24.58 -4.77
N ARG A 179 -8.39 -25.73 -4.10
CA ARG A 179 -9.07 -26.01 -2.83
C ARG A 179 -8.14 -25.71 -1.67
N LYS A 180 -8.53 -24.78 -0.79
CA LYS A 180 -7.90 -24.58 0.52
C LYS A 180 -8.56 -25.48 1.57
N PRO A 181 -7.86 -26.47 2.14
CA PRO A 181 -8.42 -27.34 3.18
C PRO A 181 -8.78 -26.59 4.47
N SER A 182 -9.54 -27.27 5.32
CA SER A 182 -9.98 -26.79 6.64
C SER A 182 -8.79 -26.44 7.54
N GLY A 183 -8.89 -25.32 8.26
CA GLY A 183 -7.89 -24.86 9.23
C GLY A 183 -6.56 -24.36 8.63
N LYS A 184 -6.44 -24.31 7.30
CA LYS A 184 -5.24 -23.81 6.61
C LYS A 184 -5.39 -22.35 6.17
N HIS A 185 -4.25 -21.70 5.97
CA HIS A 185 -4.17 -20.30 5.57
C HIS A 185 -3.46 -20.14 4.22
N LEU A 186 -4.08 -19.39 3.31
CA LEU A 186 -3.46 -18.99 2.05
C LEU A 186 -3.20 -17.49 2.08
N TRP A 187 -1.93 -17.07 2.08
CA TRP A 187 -1.56 -15.69 2.39
C TRP A 187 -0.61 -15.12 1.34
N GLY A 188 -1.02 -14.08 0.60
CA GLY A 188 -0.11 -13.33 -0.25
C GLY A 188 0.72 -12.31 0.52
N LEU A 189 1.88 -11.94 -0.01
CA LEU A 189 2.68 -10.87 0.59
C LEU A 189 2.09 -9.48 0.34
N ASN A 190 1.34 -9.31 -0.76
CA ASN A 190 0.72 -8.05 -1.16
C ASN A 190 -0.41 -8.30 -2.17
N ARG A 191 -1.62 -7.82 -1.87
CA ARG A 191 -2.81 -7.97 -2.73
C ARG A 191 -2.67 -7.41 -4.15
N ALA A 192 -1.79 -6.43 -4.37
CA ALA A 192 -1.60 -5.81 -5.67
C ALA A 192 -0.65 -6.59 -6.60
N THR A 193 0.24 -7.41 -6.04
CA THR A 193 1.33 -8.04 -6.80
C THR A 193 1.38 -9.56 -6.67
N CYS A 194 0.73 -10.12 -5.65
CA CYS A 194 0.65 -11.56 -5.40
C CYS A 194 -0.78 -12.02 -5.69
N GLY A 195 -0.93 -13.11 -6.43
CA GLY A 195 -2.26 -13.56 -6.81
C GLY A 195 -2.30 -14.70 -7.80
N PHE A 196 -3.51 -14.98 -8.25
CA PHE A 196 -3.81 -16.15 -9.07
C PHE A 196 -4.54 -15.73 -10.33
N HIS A 197 -4.04 -16.18 -11.47
CA HIS A 197 -4.64 -16.01 -12.78
C HIS A 197 -5.20 -17.34 -13.25
N ARG A 198 -6.50 -17.37 -13.54
CA ARG A 198 -7.10 -18.54 -14.17
C ARG A 198 -6.57 -18.64 -15.59
N ILE A 199 -6.07 -19.80 -16.00
CA ILE A 199 -5.79 -20.04 -17.42
C ILE A 199 -7.13 -20.05 -18.16
N PRO A 200 -7.32 -19.23 -19.21
CA PRO A 200 -8.61 -19.09 -19.88
C PRO A 200 -9.17 -20.45 -20.31
N LEU A 201 -10.43 -20.69 -19.95
CA LEU A 201 -11.13 -21.91 -20.30
C LEU A 201 -11.39 -21.93 -21.82
N VAL A 202 -11.02 -23.01 -22.49
CA VAL A 202 -11.30 -23.21 -23.92
C VAL A 202 -12.43 -24.22 -24.07
N GLY A 203 -13.56 -23.79 -24.65
CA GLY A 203 -14.73 -24.64 -24.92
C GLY A 203 -15.67 -24.86 -23.72
N ASN A 204 -16.83 -25.47 -23.98
CA ASN A 204 -17.87 -25.65 -22.96
C ASN A 204 -17.41 -26.53 -21.81
N GLN A 205 -17.63 -26.05 -20.58
CA GLN A 205 -17.31 -26.79 -19.37
C GLN A 205 -18.37 -27.85 -19.07
N VAL A 206 -17.94 -28.96 -18.47
CA VAL A 206 -18.85 -30.04 -18.01
C VAL A 206 -19.46 -29.76 -16.63
N ARG A 207 -18.89 -28.83 -15.87
CA ARG A 207 -19.36 -28.38 -14.56
C ARG A 207 -18.93 -26.94 -14.29
N PRO A 208 -19.63 -26.21 -13.40
CA PRO A 208 -19.14 -24.94 -12.87
C PRO A 208 -17.72 -25.08 -12.30
N THR A 209 -16.90 -24.08 -12.57
CA THR A 209 -15.51 -23.98 -12.09
C THR A 209 -15.39 -22.88 -11.05
N PHE A 210 -14.32 -22.92 -10.29
CA PHE A 210 -14.04 -21.95 -9.23
C PHE A 210 -12.61 -21.44 -9.39
N GLY A 211 -12.36 -20.20 -8.98
CA GLY A 211 -11.01 -19.70 -8.82
C GLY A 211 -10.35 -20.43 -7.65
N ILE A 212 -10.76 -20.03 -6.45
CA ILE A 212 -10.27 -20.58 -5.18
C ILE A 212 -11.47 -20.85 -4.28
N TYR A 213 -11.46 -21.96 -3.55
CA TYR A 213 -12.55 -22.28 -2.65
C TYR A 213 -12.11 -23.03 -1.38
N SER A 214 -12.93 -22.94 -0.34
CA SER A 214 -12.89 -23.83 0.83
C SER A 214 -14.26 -24.46 1.08
N GLU A 215 -14.23 -25.65 1.69
CA GLU A 215 -15.44 -26.41 2.07
C GLU A 215 -15.22 -27.01 3.45
N ASP A 216 -16.29 -27.02 4.25
CA ASP A 216 -16.28 -27.62 5.59
C ASP A 216 -15.07 -27.12 6.41
N ASP A 217 -14.72 -25.85 6.19
CA ASP A 217 -13.53 -25.20 6.71
C ASP A 217 -13.83 -24.62 8.08
N ASP A 218 -13.10 -25.06 9.10
CA ASP A 218 -13.25 -24.64 10.48
C ASP A 218 -11.98 -23.89 10.88
N SER A 219 -12.03 -22.56 10.89
CA SER A 219 -10.95 -21.61 11.23
C SER A 219 -9.89 -21.26 10.16
N GLY A 220 -10.06 -21.66 8.90
CA GLY A 220 -9.12 -21.28 7.83
C GLY A 220 -9.21 -19.80 7.39
N SER A 221 -8.20 -19.32 6.65
CA SER A 221 -8.22 -17.94 6.13
C SER A 221 -7.60 -17.77 4.74
N PHE A 222 -7.96 -16.64 4.11
CA PHE A 222 -7.40 -16.14 2.87
C PHE A 222 -6.99 -14.68 3.08
N SER A 223 -5.74 -14.30 2.76
CA SER A 223 -5.24 -12.96 3.06
C SER A 223 -4.33 -12.38 1.98
N ASP A 224 -4.47 -11.08 1.67
CA ASP A 224 -3.47 -10.26 0.96
C ASP A 224 -3.02 -10.77 -0.44
N PHE A 225 -3.94 -11.25 -1.28
CA PHE A 225 -3.66 -11.62 -2.68
C PHE A 225 -4.84 -11.25 -3.60
N PHE A 226 -4.67 -11.31 -4.91
CA PHE A 226 -5.79 -11.19 -5.85
C PHE A 226 -6.13 -12.52 -6.56
N VAL A 227 -7.36 -12.66 -7.04
CA VAL A 227 -7.82 -13.74 -7.94
C VAL A 227 -8.38 -13.14 -9.20
N ASN A 228 -7.71 -13.33 -10.34
CA ASN A 228 -8.21 -12.96 -11.64
C ASN A 228 -8.75 -14.20 -12.35
N CYS A 229 -10.07 -14.26 -12.56
CA CYS A 229 -10.70 -15.36 -13.29
C CYS A 229 -10.51 -15.29 -14.82
N GLN A 230 -9.81 -14.26 -15.32
CA GLN A 230 -9.39 -14.04 -16.71
C GLN A 230 -10.49 -14.28 -17.76
N ARG A 231 -11.38 -13.30 -17.90
CA ARG A 231 -12.50 -13.32 -18.87
C ARG A 231 -12.10 -13.09 -20.34
N SER A 232 -10.93 -12.51 -20.61
CA SER A 232 -10.51 -12.10 -21.96
C SER A 232 -10.45 -13.24 -22.98
N GLY A 233 -10.49 -14.50 -22.53
CA GLY A 233 -10.60 -15.78 -23.24
C GLY A 233 -11.85 -16.06 -24.07
N TYR A 234 -12.99 -15.48 -23.71
CA TYR A 234 -14.28 -15.89 -24.27
C TYR A 234 -14.81 -14.88 -25.28
N ALA A 235 -14.73 -15.24 -26.56
CA ALA A 235 -15.40 -14.54 -27.64
C ALA A 235 -16.90 -14.90 -27.68
N GLY A 236 -17.68 -14.29 -26.80
CA GLY A 236 -19.15 -14.29 -26.84
C GLY A 236 -19.85 -15.05 -25.71
N LEU A 237 -21.04 -14.54 -25.35
CA LEU A 237 -21.99 -15.24 -24.48
C LEU A 237 -22.57 -16.44 -25.25
N PRO A 238 -22.54 -17.68 -24.71
CA PRO A 238 -23.33 -18.77 -25.26
C PRO A 238 -24.81 -18.36 -25.29
N ALA A 239 -25.52 -18.62 -26.39
CA ALA A 239 -26.93 -18.26 -26.55
C ALA A 239 -27.88 -19.05 -25.61
N ASP A 240 -27.38 -20.09 -24.93
CA ASP A 240 -28.14 -20.96 -24.04
C ASP A 240 -27.81 -20.71 -22.56
N ASN A 241 -28.82 -20.38 -21.75
CA ASN A 241 -28.74 -20.17 -20.30
C ASN A 241 -28.13 -21.37 -19.56
N ARG A 242 -28.34 -22.61 -20.03
CA ARG A 242 -27.76 -23.81 -19.43
C ARG A 242 -26.25 -23.92 -19.70
N GLN A 243 -25.81 -23.51 -20.88
CA GLN A 243 -24.38 -23.43 -21.20
C GLN A 243 -23.70 -22.30 -20.45
N GLN A 244 -24.35 -21.15 -20.24
CA GLN A 244 -23.84 -20.08 -19.38
C GLN A 244 -23.63 -20.53 -17.93
N LEU A 245 -24.54 -21.36 -17.39
CA LEU A 245 -24.43 -21.94 -16.04
C LEU A 245 -23.23 -22.88 -15.87
N LEU A 246 -23.00 -23.77 -16.84
CA LEU A 246 -21.88 -24.72 -16.79
C LEU A 246 -20.53 -24.01 -16.91
N ASN A 247 -20.53 -22.91 -17.64
CA ASN A 247 -19.37 -22.09 -17.92
C ASN A 247 -18.99 -21.15 -16.75
N ARG A 248 -19.75 -21.08 -15.65
CA ARG A 248 -19.44 -20.18 -14.54
C ARG A 248 -18.04 -20.41 -13.96
N CYS A 249 -17.32 -19.31 -13.68
CA CYS A 249 -16.11 -19.28 -12.86
C CYS A 249 -16.24 -18.21 -11.78
N SER A 250 -16.65 -18.62 -10.57
CA SER A 250 -16.72 -17.73 -9.40
C SER A 250 -15.33 -17.57 -8.78
N GLY A 251 -15.02 -16.38 -8.25
CA GLY A 251 -13.68 -16.03 -7.78
C GLY A 251 -13.22 -16.77 -6.53
N LEU A 252 -13.75 -16.37 -5.37
CA LEU A 252 -13.45 -16.95 -4.05
C LEU A 252 -14.72 -17.45 -3.37
N ILE A 253 -14.74 -18.73 -3.00
CA ILE A 253 -15.93 -19.39 -2.47
C ILE A 253 -15.67 -20.01 -1.10
N VAL A 254 -16.59 -19.80 -0.16
CA VAL A 254 -16.62 -20.50 1.12
C VAL A 254 -17.95 -21.25 1.19
N ARG A 255 -17.93 -22.58 1.24
CA ARG A 255 -19.18 -23.35 1.11
C ARG A 255 -19.37 -24.47 2.12
N ARG A 256 -20.57 -25.06 2.12
CA ARG A 256 -21.02 -26.13 3.03
C ARG A 256 -20.88 -25.73 4.50
N ASN A 257 -20.50 -26.65 5.38
CA ASN A 257 -20.51 -26.46 6.82
C ASN A 257 -19.28 -25.68 7.34
N SER A 258 -18.85 -24.65 6.61
CA SER A 258 -17.67 -23.83 6.97
C SER A 258 -17.99 -22.90 8.16
N ARG A 259 -17.02 -22.72 9.06
CA ARG A 259 -17.11 -21.97 10.31
C ARG A 259 -15.86 -21.12 10.53
N TYR A 260 -16.06 -19.90 11.00
CA TYR A 260 -14.97 -19.00 11.42
C TYR A 260 -13.94 -18.74 10.32
N VAL A 261 -14.37 -18.72 9.05
CA VAL A 261 -13.47 -18.45 7.92
C VAL A 261 -13.33 -16.94 7.73
N ARG A 262 -12.09 -16.47 7.65
CA ARG A 262 -11.77 -15.06 7.43
C ARG A 262 -11.16 -14.84 6.04
N VAL A 263 -11.70 -13.86 5.31
CA VAL A 263 -11.15 -13.37 4.04
C VAL A 263 -10.75 -11.92 4.24
N LEU A 264 -9.46 -11.63 4.17
CA LEU A 264 -8.90 -10.31 4.49
C LEU A 264 -8.12 -9.77 3.31
N ARG A 265 -8.47 -8.60 2.77
CA ARG A 265 -7.69 -7.94 1.71
C ARG A 265 -7.43 -8.82 0.49
N VAL A 266 -8.42 -9.63 0.13
CA VAL A 266 -8.39 -10.42 -1.11
C VAL A 266 -9.18 -9.67 -2.15
N ASP A 267 -8.62 -9.42 -3.32
CA ASP A 267 -9.30 -8.77 -4.44
C ASP A 267 -9.67 -9.81 -5.51
N VAL A 268 -10.84 -9.71 -6.13
CA VAL A 268 -11.27 -10.63 -7.20
C VAL A 268 -11.63 -9.83 -8.44
N TYR A 269 -11.06 -10.25 -9.57
CA TYR A 269 -11.22 -9.62 -10.87
C TYR A 269 -11.89 -10.56 -11.87
N ASN A 270 -12.78 -10.01 -12.71
CA ASN A 270 -13.26 -10.62 -13.94
C ASN A 270 -13.89 -12.01 -13.78
N SER A 271 -14.63 -12.26 -12.70
CA SER A 271 -15.33 -13.54 -12.54
C SER A 271 -16.25 -13.83 -13.72
N TRP A 272 -16.16 -15.06 -14.25
CA TRP A 272 -16.94 -15.54 -15.39
C TRP A 272 -18.23 -16.27 -14.94
N GLY A 273 -18.53 -16.23 -13.64
CA GLY A 273 -19.69 -16.80 -12.99
C GLY A 273 -20.65 -15.77 -12.40
N TYR A 274 -21.63 -16.27 -11.65
CA TYR A 274 -22.65 -15.44 -11.00
C TYR A 274 -22.04 -14.47 -9.99
N SER A 275 -20.94 -14.82 -9.31
CA SER A 275 -20.39 -13.99 -8.24
C SER A 275 -18.87 -14.05 -8.07
N HIS A 276 -18.27 -12.96 -7.61
CA HIS A 276 -16.84 -12.91 -7.24
C HIS A 276 -16.60 -13.58 -5.90
N TYR A 277 -17.40 -13.23 -4.91
CA TYR A 277 -17.42 -13.90 -3.63
C TYR A 277 -18.71 -14.66 -3.46
N THR A 278 -18.62 -15.93 -3.08
CA THR A 278 -19.78 -16.75 -2.81
C THR A 278 -19.69 -17.34 -1.41
N CYS A 279 -20.76 -17.22 -0.64
CA CYS A 279 -21.05 -18.11 0.48
C CYS A 279 -22.28 -18.94 0.16
N ALA A 280 -22.14 -20.27 0.10
CA ALA A 280 -23.22 -21.16 -0.34
C ALA A 280 -23.27 -22.49 0.41
N GLY A 281 -24.43 -23.14 0.38
CA GLY A 281 -24.60 -24.53 0.84
C GLY A 281 -23.92 -25.56 -0.07
N SER A 282 -24.42 -26.80 -0.08
CA SER A 282 -24.02 -27.82 -1.06
C SER A 282 -24.70 -27.62 -2.42
N GLU A 283 -24.66 -28.60 -3.32
CA GLU A 283 -25.26 -28.46 -4.66
C GLU A 283 -26.74 -28.05 -4.57
N GLY A 284 -27.14 -27.03 -5.33
CA GLY A 284 -28.49 -26.47 -5.28
C GLY A 284 -28.81 -25.66 -4.02
N ASN A 285 -27.78 -25.17 -3.30
CA ASN A 285 -27.90 -24.44 -2.04
C ASN A 285 -28.59 -25.24 -0.92
N ALA A 286 -28.60 -26.58 -1.02
CA ALA A 286 -29.14 -27.47 -0.01
C ALA A 286 -28.13 -27.72 1.13
N GLY A 287 -28.60 -28.04 2.34
CA GLY A 287 -27.75 -28.52 3.45
C GLY A 287 -27.13 -27.42 4.32
N PRO A 288 -26.20 -27.77 5.23
CA PRO A 288 -25.61 -26.81 6.16
C PRO A 288 -24.82 -25.75 5.41
N THR A 289 -24.97 -24.49 5.84
CA THR A 289 -24.37 -23.33 5.18
C THR A 289 -23.29 -22.69 6.03
N PRO A 290 -22.45 -21.82 5.43
CA PRO A 290 -21.37 -21.17 6.15
C PRO A 290 -21.88 -20.32 7.32
N GLN A 291 -21.17 -20.30 8.44
CA GLN A 291 -21.51 -19.45 9.59
C GLN A 291 -20.26 -18.80 10.15
N ALA A 292 -20.44 -17.61 10.74
CA ALA A 292 -19.37 -16.77 11.28
C ALA A 292 -18.29 -16.48 10.23
N ILE A 293 -18.73 -16.14 9.02
CA ILE A 293 -17.83 -15.75 7.93
C ILE A 293 -17.54 -14.26 8.03
N ILE A 294 -16.28 -13.87 7.93
CA ILE A 294 -15.88 -12.46 7.96
C ILE A 294 -15.10 -12.14 6.69
N ARG A 295 -15.55 -11.13 5.95
CA ARG A 295 -14.83 -10.51 4.84
C ARG A 295 -14.45 -9.09 5.21
N GLU A 296 -13.17 -8.74 5.07
CA GLU A 296 -12.65 -7.43 5.47
C GLU A 296 -11.74 -6.84 4.39
N ASP A 297 -12.01 -5.60 3.99
CA ASP A 297 -11.23 -4.85 2.97
C ASP A 297 -11.06 -5.66 1.65
N CYS A 298 -12.11 -6.39 1.26
CA CYS A 298 -12.16 -7.18 0.03
C CYS A 298 -12.78 -6.36 -1.11
N ARG A 299 -12.30 -6.57 -2.34
CA ARG A 299 -12.76 -5.81 -3.51
C ARG A 299 -13.13 -6.72 -4.68
N ALA A 300 -14.28 -6.47 -5.28
CA ALA A 300 -14.75 -7.18 -6.47
C ALA A 300 -14.81 -6.22 -7.67
N TYR A 301 -14.28 -6.64 -8.82
CA TYR A 301 -14.23 -5.84 -10.04
C TYR A 301 -14.74 -6.61 -11.26
N ASN A 302 -15.71 -6.02 -11.96
CA ASN A 302 -16.15 -6.46 -13.28
C ASN A 302 -16.70 -7.91 -13.34
N GLY A 303 -17.85 -8.12 -12.70
CA GLY A 303 -18.57 -9.40 -12.70
C GLY A 303 -20.06 -9.22 -12.48
N ASP A 304 -20.81 -10.32 -12.52
CA ASP A 304 -22.27 -10.29 -12.47
C ASP A 304 -22.79 -9.89 -11.08
N THR A 305 -22.32 -10.59 -10.04
CA THR A 305 -22.50 -10.22 -8.63
C THR A 305 -21.14 -9.97 -7.96
N CYS A 306 -20.99 -8.91 -7.17
CA CYS A 306 -19.77 -8.74 -6.37
C CYS A 306 -19.76 -9.71 -5.18
N PHE A 307 -20.74 -9.60 -4.29
CA PHE A 307 -20.81 -10.41 -3.07
C PHE A 307 -22.12 -11.18 -3.01
N GLU A 308 -22.04 -12.50 -3.12
CA GLU A 308 -23.19 -13.40 -3.05
C GLU A 308 -23.23 -14.14 -1.71
N GLU A 309 -24.37 -14.03 -1.04
CA GLU A 309 -24.67 -14.54 0.29
C GLU A 309 -25.90 -15.43 0.21
N THR A 310 -25.70 -16.73 0.12
CA THR A 310 -26.81 -17.66 -0.08
C THR A 310 -26.79 -18.85 0.87
N GLY A 311 -28.00 -19.17 1.34
CA GLY A 311 -28.33 -20.46 1.94
C GLY A 311 -28.71 -20.43 3.42
N LEU A 312 -29.37 -21.51 3.82
CA LEU A 312 -30.13 -21.61 5.06
C LEU A 312 -29.26 -21.45 6.32
N GLY A 313 -29.49 -20.39 7.10
CA GLY A 313 -28.79 -20.15 8.35
C GLY A 313 -27.45 -19.43 8.23
N LEU A 314 -27.12 -18.90 7.04
CA LEU A 314 -25.86 -18.18 6.79
C LEU A 314 -25.69 -17.01 7.77
N THR A 315 -24.51 -16.92 8.38
CA THR A 315 -24.08 -15.72 9.10
C THR A 315 -22.77 -15.18 8.56
N GLN A 316 -22.78 -13.90 8.19
CA GLN A 316 -21.65 -13.26 7.53
C GLN A 316 -21.56 -11.77 7.86
N ASP A 317 -20.33 -11.31 8.04
CA ASP A 317 -19.98 -9.89 8.10
C ASP A 317 -19.12 -9.51 6.91
N ASN A 318 -19.51 -8.46 6.19
CA ASN A 318 -18.64 -7.72 5.29
C ASN A 318 -18.28 -6.40 5.96
N ILE A 319 -16.98 -6.08 6.01
CA ILE A 319 -16.47 -4.88 6.66
C ILE A 319 -15.51 -4.21 5.69
N ASP A 320 -15.74 -2.94 5.36
CA ASP A 320 -14.89 -2.20 4.42
C ASP A 320 -14.77 -2.85 3.02
N CYS A 321 -15.78 -3.64 2.62
CA CYS A 321 -15.80 -4.35 1.32
C CYS A 321 -16.42 -3.51 0.20
N TRP A 322 -15.84 -3.58 -1.00
CA TRP A 322 -16.25 -2.73 -2.13
C TRP A 322 -16.48 -3.49 -3.43
N GLY A 323 -17.56 -3.15 -4.15
CA GLY A 323 -17.84 -3.64 -5.49
C GLY A 323 -17.71 -2.55 -6.55
N TYR A 324 -17.11 -2.87 -7.69
CA TYR A 324 -16.91 -1.96 -8.82
C TYR A 324 -17.31 -2.62 -10.13
N LYS A 325 -18.07 -1.88 -10.96
CA LYS A 325 -18.40 -2.34 -12.31
C LYS A 325 -17.18 -2.41 -13.23
N ASP A 326 -16.30 -1.41 -13.15
CA ASP A 326 -15.28 -1.22 -14.17
C ASP A 326 -14.15 -2.25 -14.07
N PRO A 327 -13.69 -2.81 -15.21
CA PRO A 327 -12.53 -3.67 -15.24
C PRO A 327 -11.26 -2.86 -14.92
N ILE A 328 -10.43 -3.41 -14.03
CA ILE A 328 -9.14 -2.80 -13.68
C ILE A 328 -8.05 -3.10 -14.73
N ASP A 329 -8.23 -4.16 -15.52
CA ASP A 329 -7.28 -4.66 -16.51
C ASP A 329 -7.57 -4.18 -17.95
N GLY A 330 -8.52 -3.25 -18.10
CA GLY A 330 -8.96 -2.75 -19.42
C GLY A 330 -9.74 -3.77 -20.25
N GLY A 331 -10.14 -4.90 -19.67
CA GLY A 331 -11.05 -5.86 -20.32
C GLY A 331 -12.42 -5.27 -20.64
N PRO A 332 -13.30 -6.01 -21.34
CA PRO A 332 -14.67 -5.54 -21.58
C PRO A 332 -15.46 -5.48 -20.26
N SER A 333 -16.20 -4.39 -20.06
CA SER A 333 -17.15 -4.26 -18.96
C SER A 333 -18.29 -5.25 -19.15
N VAL A 334 -18.76 -5.83 -18.03
CA VAL A 334 -19.77 -6.87 -18.05
C VAL A 334 -21.10 -6.34 -17.53
N TYR A 335 -22.17 -7.02 -17.95
CA TYR A 335 -23.46 -6.86 -17.30
C TYR A 335 -23.33 -7.36 -15.86
N MET A 336 -23.76 -6.54 -14.91
CA MET A 336 -23.54 -6.75 -13.49
C MET A 336 -24.88 -6.78 -12.79
N GLU A 337 -25.53 -7.91 -12.56
CA GLU A 337 -26.82 -8.03 -11.85
C GLU A 337 -26.93 -7.21 -10.55
N CYS A 338 -25.91 -7.28 -9.68
CA CYS A 338 -25.97 -6.65 -8.36
C CYS A 338 -24.60 -6.47 -7.68
N GLY A 339 -24.50 -5.51 -6.76
CA GLY A 339 -23.35 -5.38 -5.87
C GLY A 339 -23.36 -6.45 -4.78
N PHE A 340 -24.37 -6.43 -3.93
CA PHE A 340 -24.55 -7.43 -2.89
C PHE A 340 -25.86 -8.20 -3.09
N HIS A 341 -25.76 -9.53 -3.18
CA HIS A 341 -26.90 -10.41 -3.39
C HIS A 341 -27.08 -11.34 -2.20
N THR A 342 -28.17 -11.15 -1.46
CA THR A 342 -28.56 -12.05 -0.37
C THR A 342 -29.85 -12.80 -0.72
N TYR A 343 -29.82 -14.13 -0.69
CA TYR A 343 -31.00 -14.97 -0.97
C TYR A 343 -30.96 -16.34 -0.24
N SER A 344 -32.05 -17.11 -0.33
CA SER A 344 -32.17 -18.48 0.22
C SER A 344 -31.94 -18.69 1.73
N GLY A 345 -32.48 -17.79 2.55
CA GLY A 345 -32.73 -18.08 3.96
C GLY A 345 -31.58 -17.85 4.93
N VAL A 346 -30.88 -16.73 4.76
CA VAL A 346 -29.81 -16.29 5.66
C VAL A 346 -30.32 -16.04 7.09
N LYS A 347 -29.43 -16.21 8.09
CA LYS A 347 -29.73 -15.87 9.49
C LYS A 347 -29.34 -14.44 9.84
N GLN A 348 -28.14 -14.01 9.46
CA GLN A 348 -27.69 -12.65 9.73
C GLN A 348 -26.60 -12.22 8.77
N ILE A 349 -26.82 -11.14 8.03
CA ILE A 349 -25.82 -10.49 7.20
C ILE A 349 -25.59 -9.09 7.73
N ARG A 350 -24.34 -8.74 8.01
CA ARG A 350 -23.95 -7.37 8.34
C ARG A 350 -23.00 -6.84 7.31
N ARG A 351 -23.23 -5.60 6.88
CA ARG A 351 -22.36 -4.84 6.00
C ARG A 351 -22.02 -3.55 6.72
N ILE A 352 -20.74 -3.32 6.93
CA ILE A 352 -20.23 -2.22 7.73
C ILE A 352 -19.24 -1.46 6.86
N ARG A 353 -19.51 -0.19 6.57
CA ARG A 353 -18.67 0.66 5.70
C ARG A 353 -18.38 0.04 4.33
N CYS A 354 -19.33 -0.74 3.84
CA CYS A 354 -19.24 -1.37 2.52
C CYS A 354 -19.76 -0.41 1.45
N GLY A 355 -19.34 -0.62 0.20
CA GLY A 355 -19.78 0.25 -0.88
C GLY A 355 -19.88 -0.42 -2.23
N PHE A 356 -20.56 0.27 -3.13
CA PHE A 356 -20.67 -0.13 -4.53
C PHE A 356 -20.68 1.09 -5.44
N ARG A 357 -19.97 1.01 -6.57
CA ARG A 357 -20.00 2.01 -7.64
C ARG A 357 -20.11 1.37 -9.02
N GLY A 358 -21.14 1.75 -9.77
CA GLY A 358 -21.29 1.40 -11.18
C GLY A 358 -22.73 1.08 -11.59
N SER A 359 -22.93 0.58 -12.80
CA SER A 359 -24.25 0.22 -13.31
C SER A 359 -24.60 -1.24 -13.06
N ALA A 360 -25.69 -1.50 -12.31
CA ALA A 360 -26.22 -2.83 -12.03
C ALA A 360 -27.75 -2.88 -12.25
N PRO A 361 -28.28 -3.73 -13.14
CA PRO A 361 -29.62 -3.69 -13.73
C PRO A 361 -30.79 -3.92 -12.76
N ALA A 362 -30.61 -4.42 -11.53
CA ALA A 362 -31.75 -4.89 -10.75
C ALA A 362 -31.72 -4.61 -9.23
N VAL A 363 -30.60 -4.86 -8.54
CA VAL A 363 -30.61 -4.94 -7.06
C VAL A 363 -29.24 -4.58 -6.50
N LEU A 364 -29.16 -3.84 -5.40
CA LEU A 364 -27.92 -3.69 -4.65
C LEU A 364 -27.96 -4.34 -3.28
N ASP A 365 -29.17 -4.63 -2.78
CA ASP A 365 -29.36 -5.42 -1.58
C ASP A 365 -30.75 -6.08 -1.45
N ALA A 366 -30.79 -7.39 -1.79
CA ALA A 366 -31.70 -8.51 -1.41
C ALA A 366 -33.02 -8.85 -2.16
N ILE A 367 -33.00 -9.89 -3.02
CA ILE A 367 -34.20 -10.70 -3.37
C ILE A 367 -34.18 -12.01 -2.59
N ALA A 368 -35.17 -12.24 -1.72
CA ALA A 368 -35.27 -13.45 -0.93
C ALA A 368 -35.99 -14.59 -1.67
N ASP A 369 -35.24 -15.59 -2.14
CA ASP A 369 -35.81 -16.87 -2.61
C ASP A 369 -35.72 -17.95 -1.51
N GLY A 370 -36.59 -17.82 -0.51
CA GLY A 370 -37.06 -18.91 0.34
C GLY A 370 -36.26 -19.33 1.59
N VAL A 371 -37.02 -19.42 2.69
CA VAL A 371 -36.82 -20.05 4.03
C VAL A 371 -36.30 -19.15 5.18
N ASP A 372 -37.17 -18.91 6.17
CA ASP A 372 -37.02 -18.48 7.59
C ASP A 372 -35.96 -17.47 8.10
N SER A 373 -36.47 -16.33 8.56
CA SER A 373 -36.00 -15.52 9.71
C SER A 373 -34.54 -15.04 9.72
N GLY A 374 -34.21 -14.15 8.79
CA GLY A 374 -32.93 -13.45 8.75
C GLY A 374 -33.00 -11.98 9.11
N THR A 375 -31.86 -11.41 9.51
CA THR A 375 -31.63 -9.96 9.59
C THR A 375 -30.55 -9.53 8.61
N ILE A 376 -30.82 -8.50 7.80
CA ILE A 376 -29.80 -7.83 6.97
C ILE A 376 -29.57 -6.44 7.56
N ILE A 377 -28.31 -6.07 7.78
CA ILE A 377 -27.94 -4.79 8.39
C ILE A 377 -26.88 -4.11 7.52
N ASN A 378 -27.17 -2.90 7.04
CA ASN A 378 -26.20 -2.00 6.43
C ASN A 378 -25.88 -0.86 7.40
N ILE A 379 -24.61 -0.64 7.70
CA ILE A 379 -24.12 0.38 8.63
C ILE A 379 -23.05 1.20 7.95
N ASP A 380 -23.26 2.51 7.82
CA ASP A 380 -22.31 3.44 7.23
C ASP A 380 -21.88 3.04 5.80
N CYS A 381 -22.76 2.38 5.03
CA CYS A 381 -22.47 1.94 3.67
C CYS A 381 -22.65 3.07 2.64
N ASP A 382 -22.04 2.94 1.45
CA ASP A 382 -22.12 3.89 0.33
C ASP A 382 -22.47 3.17 -0.99
N PHE A 383 -23.73 3.23 -1.38
CA PHE A 383 -24.26 2.60 -2.58
C PHE A 383 -24.58 3.64 -3.64
N GLN A 384 -23.77 3.68 -4.70
CA GLN A 384 -23.93 4.60 -5.83
C GLN A 384 -24.11 3.80 -7.13
N THR A 385 -25.27 3.95 -7.78
CA THR A 385 -25.56 3.25 -9.04
C THR A 385 -25.54 4.20 -10.21
N SER A 386 -25.13 3.73 -11.38
CA SER A 386 -25.31 4.44 -12.66
C SER A 386 -26.24 3.67 -13.60
N GLY A 387 -27.11 4.33 -14.37
CA GLY A 387 -27.89 3.66 -15.42
C GLY A 387 -29.29 3.17 -15.02
N GLY A 388 -29.97 3.85 -14.09
CA GLY A 388 -31.42 3.72 -13.94
C GLY A 388 -31.93 2.73 -12.92
N GLN A 389 -31.12 2.35 -11.92
CA GLN A 389 -31.39 1.18 -11.08
C GLN A 389 -31.41 1.48 -9.59
N PHE A 390 -32.13 0.66 -8.82
CA PHE A 390 -32.35 0.84 -7.39
C PHE A 390 -31.05 0.72 -6.58
N ALA A 391 -30.89 1.60 -5.59
CA ALA A 391 -29.73 1.55 -4.70
C ALA A 391 -29.86 0.52 -3.58
N ILE A 392 -31.07 0.19 -3.13
CA ILE A 392 -31.39 -0.86 -2.15
C ILE A 392 -32.76 -1.47 -2.51
N THR A 393 -32.89 -2.79 -2.49
CA THR A 393 -34.12 -3.48 -2.90
C THR A 393 -34.44 -4.62 -1.94
N ALA A 394 -35.24 -4.38 -0.91
CA ALA A 394 -35.67 -5.40 0.05
C ALA A 394 -36.96 -6.10 -0.39
N ILE A 395 -36.85 -7.12 -1.24
CA ILE A 395 -38.01 -7.85 -1.78
C ILE A 395 -38.04 -9.27 -1.22
N ASN A 396 -39.10 -9.58 -0.49
CA ASN A 396 -39.44 -10.94 -0.10
C ASN A 396 -40.37 -11.60 -1.13
N PRO A 397 -40.37 -12.93 -1.25
CA PRO A 397 -41.32 -13.63 -2.10
C PRO A 397 -42.70 -13.55 -1.44
N ASP A 398 -43.78 -13.64 -2.22
CA ASP A 398 -45.16 -13.60 -1.69
C ASP A 398 -45.32 -14.60 -0.52
N PRO A 399 -45.43 -14.11 0.74
CA PRO A 399 -45.41 -14.96 1.92
C PRO A 399 -46.75 -15.68 2.11
N GLN A 400 -47.78 -15.28 1.37
CA GLN A 400 -49.08 -15.95 1.34
C GLN A 400 -49.07 -17.15 0.37
N GLY A 401 -48.08 -17.22 -0.52
CA GLY A 401 -47.90 -18.32 -1.48
C GLY A 401 -48.96 -18.41 -2.56
N VAL A 402 -49.65 -17.30 -2.86
CA VAL A 402 -50.73 -17.22 -3.85
C VAL A 402 -50.19 -17.51 -5.26
N GLY A 403 -49.01 -17.00 -5.60
CA GLY A 403 -48.36 -17.24 -6.90
C GLY A 403 -47.45 -18.48 -6.95
N ASN A 404 -46.89 -18.90 -5.80
CA ASN A 404 -46.05 -20.08 -5.67
C ASN A 404 -46.20 -20.64 -4.26
N PRO A 405 -46.87 -21.80 -4.08
CA PRO A 405 -47.09 -22.39 -2.75
C PRO A 405 -45.79 -22.69 -1.98
N LYS A 406 -44.65 -22.79 -2.67
CA LYS A 406 -43.36 -22.93 -2.00
C LYS A 406 -43.00 -21.71 -1.19
N ASN A 407 -43.60 -20.54 -1.44
CA ASN A 407 -43.25 -19.26 -0.81
C ASN A 407 -43.95 -19.02 0.54
N VAL A 408 -44.94 -19.84 0.91
CA VAL A 408 -45.71 -19.68 2.15
C VAL A 408 -44.79 -19.55 3.37
N GLY A 409 -44.96 -18.48 4.13
CA GLY A 409 -44.22 -18.20 5.37
C GLY A 409 -42.78 -17.70 5.18
N ARG A 410 -42.28 -17.58 3.95
CA ARG A 410 -40.87 -17.21 3.68
C ARG A 410 -40.71 -15.70 3.60
N LYS A 411 -40.03 -15.11 4.59
CA LYS A 411 -39.67 -13.68 4.59
C LYS A 411 -38.43 -13.40 5.44
N ILE A 412 -37.61 -12.45 5.00
CA ILE A 412 -36.66 -11.76 5.86
C ILE A 412 -37.48 -10.93 6.86
N LEU A 413 -37.16 -11.06 8.15
CA LEU A 413 -37.97 -10.47 9.23
C LEU A 413 -37.64 -9.00 9.46
N ASP A 414 -36.36 -8.65 9.36
CA ASP A 414 -35.85 -7.33 9.68
C ASP A 414 -34.73 -6.93 8.74
N TYR A 415 -34.90 -5.79 8.09
CA TYR A 415 -33.90 -5.19 7.23
C TYR A 415 -33.56 -3.82 7.81
N ARG A 416 -32.30 -3.59 8.17
CA ARG A 416 -31.86 -2.38 8.87
C ARG A 416 -30.85 -1.60 8.05
N ILE A 417 -31.14 -0.33 7.83
CA ILE A 417 -30.28 0.65 7.17
C ILE A 417 -29.89 1.68 8.21
N ILE A 418 -28.60 1.84 8.48
CA ILE A 418 -28.10 2.74 9.53
C ILE A 418 -27.05 3.66 8.91
N ARG A 419 -27.30 4.97 8.89
CA ARG A 419 -26.37 6.00 8.37
C ARG A 419 -25.78 5.68 6.99
N THR A 420 -26.55 4.98 6.16
CA THR A 420 -26.12 4.51 4.84
C THR A 420 -26.51 5.51 3.77
N LYS A 421 -25.66 5.66 2.76
CA LYS A 421 -25.90 6.45 1.57
C LYS A 421 -26.37 5.56 0.42
N ALA A 422 -27.48 5.92 -0.21
CA ALA A 422 -28.08 5.20 -1.33
C ALA A 422 -28.49 6.19 -2.42
N MET A 423 -27.64 6.35 -3.43
CA MET A 423 -27.74 7.39 -4.47
C MET A 423 -27.71 6.79 -5.87
N PRO A 424 -28.85 6.68 -6.55
CA PRO A 424 -28.85 6.34 -7.97
C PRO A 424 -28.58 7.58 -8.85
N ASP A 425 -27.59 7.50 -9.74
CA ASP A 425 -27.05 8.61 -10.55
C ASP A 425 -27.91 9.01 -11.76
N HIS A 426 -28.86 8.18 -12.20
CA HIS A 426 -29.63 8.42 -13.42
C HIS A 426 -31.10 8.74 -13.16
N PHE A 427 -31.50 9.97 -13.52
CA PHE A 427 -32.86 10.47 -13.47
C PHE A 427 -33.50 10.34 -14.87
N PHE A 428 -34.53 9.51 -15.00
CA PHE A 428 -35.38 9.44 -16.19
C PHE A 428 -36.71 10.17 -15.99
N ASP A 429 -37.09 10.99 -16.96
CA ASP A 429 -38.35 11.76 -16.93
C ASP A 429 -39.60 10.91 -17.21
N ASN A 430 -39.43 9.67 -17.62
CA ASN A 430 -40.50 8.77 -18.07
C ASN A 430 -41.22 8.02 -16.94
N GLY A 431 -40.97 8.31 -15.66
CA GLY A 431 -41.58 7.60 -14.53
C GLY A 431 -40.95 6.25 -14.19
N ALA A 432 -39.86 5.86 -14.88
CA ALA A 432 -39.05 4.68 -14.58
C ALA A 432 -37.72 5.03 -13.87
N SER A 433 -37.64 6.19 -13.23
CA SER A 433 -36.46 6.57 -12.44
C SER A 433 -36.28 5.61 -11.24
N PRO A 434 -35.04 5.23 -10.92
CA PRO A 434 -34.77 4.36 -9.79
C PRO A 434 -35.05 5.01 -8.43
N GLN A 435 -35.65 4.23 -7.53
CA GLN A 435 -35.76 4.53 -6.10
C GLN A 435 -34.44 4.25 -5.35
N ALA A 436 -34.18 5.00 -4.29
CA ALA A 436 -33.09 4.70 -3.37
C ALA A 436 -33.36 3.43 -2.55
N VAL A 437 -34.60 3.21 -2.13
CA VAL A 437 -35.03 2.01 -1.41
C VAL A 437 -36.36 1.54 -1.98
N LEU A 438 -36.44 0.26 -2.35
CA LEU A 438 -37.67 -0.45 -2.71
C LEU A 438 -37.91 -1.59 -1.72
N ALA A 439 -39.09 -1.67 -1.11
CA ALA A 439 -39.46 -2.76 -0.21
C ALA A 439 -40.78 -3.42 -0.62
N THR A 440 -40.84 -4.76 -0.62
CA THR A 440 -42.06 -5.53 -0.89
C THR A 440 -42.11 -6.76 0.02
N TYR A 441 -43.24 -6.99 0.70
CA TYR A 441 -43.39 -8.04 1.71
C TYR A 441 -42.29 -8.02 2.81
N ALA A 442 -41.70 -6.85 3.08
CA ALA A 442 -40.52 -6.69 3.92
C ALA A 442 -40.71 -5.62 5.01
N ASN A 443 -40.07 -5.84 6.16
CA ASN A 443 -39.94 -4.81 7.20
C ASN A 443 -38.58 -4.14 7.08
N VAL A 444 -38.56 -2.83 6.86
CA VAL A 444 -37.35 -2.03 6.71
C VAL A 444 -37.30 -0.97 7.80
N THR A 445 -36.20 -0.90 8.55
CA THR A 445 -35.91 0.18 9.49
C THR A 445 -34.75 1.01 8.96
N ILE A 446 -34.95 2.32 8.85
CA ILE A 446 -33.95 3.30 8.40
C ILE A 446 -33.62 4.22 9.57
N ASP A 447 -32.35 4.27 9.98
CA ASP A 447 -31.84 5.09 11.07
C ASP A 447 -30.70 6.00 10.58
N GLY A 448 -31.07 7.19 10.09
CA GLY A 448 -30.17 8.12 9.43
C GLY A 448 -29.71 7.68 8.04
N GLY A 449 -28.96 8.54 7.34
CA GLY A 449 -28.44 8.28 5.99
C GLY A 449 -28.88 9.31 4.94
N GLU A 450 -28.44 9.12 3.71
CA GLU A 450 -28.79 9.98 2.55
C GLU A 450 -29.37 9.12 1.42
N PHE A 451 -30.55 9.45 0.93
CA PHE A 451 -31.31 8.66 -0.05
C PHE A 451 -31.70 9.53 -1.24
N GLY A 452 -31.34 9.14 -2.46
CA GLY A 452 -31.60 9.89 -3.71
C GLY A 452 -32.67 9.29 -4.64
N GLY A 453 -32.65 9.69 -5.92
CA GLY A 453 -33.50 9.11 -6.96
C GLY A 453 -34.96 9.61 -6.92
N VAL A 454 -35.93 8.69 -7.03
CA VAL A 454 -37.37 8.98 -6.81
C VAL A 454 -37.75 8.86 -5.32
N GLY A 455 -36.79 8.49 -4.46
CA GLY A 455 -36.98 8.37 -3.01
C GLY A 455 -37.16 6.92 -2.54
N ILE A 456 -38.03 6.71 -1.55
CA ILE A 456 -38.24 5.43 -0.84
C ILE A 456 -39.64 4.90 -1.14
N PHE A 457 -39.74 3.62 -1.50
CA PHE A 457 -40.97 2.97 -1.93
C PHE A 457 -41.30 1.76 -1.05
N ALA A 458 -42.52 1.75 -0.48
CA ALA A 458 -43.13 0.63 0.22
C ALA A 458 -44.26 0.02 -0.64
N GLY A 459 -43.99 -1.13 -1.25
CA GLY A 459 -44.98 -1.89 -2.01
C GLY A 459 -45.90 -2.72 -1.13
N ILE A 460 -46.56 -3.70 -1.75
CA ILE A 460 -47.54 -4.58 -1.08
C ILE A 460 -46.95 -5.23 0.19
N GLU A 461 -47.70 -5.11 1.29
CA GLU A 461 -47.38 -5.60 2.64
C GLU A 461 -45.97 -5.23 3.15
N ALA A 462 -45.35 -4.19 2.61
CA ALA A 462 -44.11 -3.65 3.13
C ALA A 462 -44.39 -2.72 4.32
N LYS A 463 -43.52 -2.73 5.31
CA LYS A 463 -43.53 -1.76 6.41
C LYS A 463 -42.16 -1.10 6.52
N ILE A 464 -42.09 0.19 6.24
CA ILE A 464 -40.85 0.98 6.38
C ILE A 464 -40.99 1.91 7.58
N THR A 465 -40.01 1.90 8.48
CA THR A 465 -39.91 2.85 9.60
C THR A 465 -38.66 3.69 9.42
N ILE A 466 -38.78 5.02 9.43
CA ILE A 466 -37.67 5.94 9.21
C ILE A 466 -37.46 6.83 10.44
N GLN A 467 -36.23 6.89 10.95
CA GLN A 467 -35.82 7.61 12.16
C GLN A 467 -34.39 8.17 12.01
N GLY A 468 -33.89 8.88 13.03
CA GLY A 468 -32.46 9.20 13.14
C GLY A 468 -31.91 10.28 12.21
N GLY A 469 -32.76 11.17 11.68
CA GLY A 469 -32.32 12.30 10.84
C GLY A 469 -31.97 11.94 9.39
N ALA A 470 -32.55 10.88 8.84
CA ALA A 470 -32.38 10.47 7.44
C ALA A 470 -32.79 11.58 6.46
N VAL A 471 -31.97 11.82 5.44
CA VAL A 471 -32.23 12.79 4.36
C VAL A 471 -32.72 12.07 3.12
N VAL A 472 -33.93 12.37 2.65
CA VAL A 472 -34.49 11.83 1.40
C VAL A 472 -34.61 12.95 0.38
N ILE A 473 -33.97 12.75 -0.76
CA ILE A 473 -33.90 13.69 -1.88
C ILE A 473 -34.55 13.02 -3.07
N ALA A 474 -35.55 13.67 -3.67
CA ALA A 474 -36.19 13.17 -4.86
C ALA A 474 -36.18 14.22 -5.98
N THR A 475 -35.73 13.83 -7.18
CA THR A 475 -35.58 14.75 -8.33
C THR A 475 -36.21 14.15 -9.58
N ARG A 476 -37.01 14.93 -10.33
CA ARG A 476 -37.60 14.55 -11.63
C ARG A 476 -37.63 15.77 -12.55
N ALA A 477 -37.38 15.65 -13.85
CA ALA A 477 -37.35 16.81 -14.74
C ALA A 477 -38.71 17.16 -15.38
N SER A 478 -39.77 16.33 -15.25
CA SER A 478 -41.14 16.73 -15.66
C SER A 478 -42.27 15.98 -14.93
N GLY A 479 -43.42 16.66 -14.74
CA GLY A 479 -44.69 16.10 -14.24
C GLY A 479 -45.00 16.40 -12.75
N PRO A 480 -46.26 16.21 -12.30
CA PRO A 480 -46.63 16.41 -10.90
C PRO A 480 -45.93 15.38 -10.00
N TYR A 481 -45.26 15.88 -8.95
CA TYR A 481 -44.72 15.03 -7.89
C TYR A 481 -45.85 14.58 -6.99
N VAL A 482 -45.77 13.33 -6.52
CA VAL A 482 -46.61 12.91 -5.39
C VAL A 482 -45.72 12.76 -4.15
N PHE A 483 -44.65 11.95 -4.06
CA PHE A 483 -43.78 11.97 -2.86
C PHE A 483 -42.38 11.37 -3.06
N ALA A 484 -41.40 11.84 -2.28
CA ALA A 484 -40.13 11.14 -2.03
C ALA A 484 -40.29 9.88 -1.16
N LEU A 485 -41.48 9.68 -0.58
CA LEU A 485 -41.89 8.51 0.21
C LEU A 485 -43.20 8.00 -0.39
N TYR A 486 -43.19 6.86 -1.07
CA TYR A 486 -44.37 6.31 -1.73
C TYR A 486 -44.78 4.98 -1.10
N ALA A 487 -46.06 4.83 -0.79
CA ALA A 487 -46.63 3.56 -0.36
C ALA A 487 -47.76 3.14 -1.33
N ASP A 488 -47.70 1.89 -1.80
CA ASP A 488 -48.68 1.28 -2.71
C ASP A 488 -49.43 0.13 -2.05
N GLY A 489 -50.65 -0.13 -2.51
CA GLY A 489 -51.48 -1.23 -2.05
C GLY A 489 -51.66 -1.24 -0.53
N THR A 490 -51.09 -2.24 0.14
CA THR A 490 -51.11 -2.40 1.61
C THR A 490 -49.81 -1.97 2.30
N GLY A 491 -48.87 -1.38 1.57
CA GLY A 491 -47.61 -0.87 2.10
C GLY A 491 -47.82 0.29 3.06
N THR A 492 -46.93 0.42 4.05
CA THR A 492 -46.96 1.52 5.02
C THR A 492 -45.58 2.08 5.29
N ILE A 493 -45.50 3.40 5.51
CA ILE A 493 -44.29 4.11 5.91
C ILE A 493 -44.58 4.90 7.18
N ASP A 494 -43.89 4.61 8.28
CA ASP A 494 -43.93 5.39 9.53
C ASP A 494 -42.67 6.27 9.61
N TRP A 495 -42.84 7.58 9.71
CA TRP A 495 -41.75 8.56 9.74
C TRP A 495 -41.63 9.27 11.10
N TYR A 496 -40.43 9.22 11.68
CA TYR A 496 -39.99 9.86 12.93
C TYR A 496 -38.71 10.72 12.74
N GLY A 497 -38.43 11.16 11.51
CA GLY A 497 -37.23 11.93 11.18
C GLY A 497 -37.33 13.41 11.54
N LYS A 498 -36.19 14.10 11.61
CA LYS A 498 -36.08 15.52 11.96
C LYS A 498 -36.72 16.44 10.89
N ALA A 499 -37.29 17.56 11.32
CA ALA A 499 -37.74 18.62 10.40
C ALA A 499 -36.64 19.04 9.41
N GLY A 500 -36.96 19.08 8.11
CA GLY A 500 -36.03 19.48 7.03
C GLY A 500 -35.35 18.33 6.30
N SER A 501 -35.55 17.07 6.73
CA SER A 501 -34.83 15.93 6.17
C SER A 501 -35.57 15.18 5.06
N VAL A 502 -36.70 15.70 4.57
CA VAL A 502 -37.30 15.27 3.29
C VAL A 502 -37.30 16.50 2.37
N THR A 503 -36.58 16.40 1.26
CA THR A 503 -36.50 17.44 0.24
C THR A 503 -36.98 16.89 -1.10
N ALA A 504 -38.03 17.48 -1.65
CA ALA A 504 -38.47 17.20 -3.02
C ALA A 504 -37.99 18.35 -3.92
N LEU A 505 -37.23 18.02 -4.97
CA LEU A 505 -36.73 18.97 -5.95
C LEU A 505 -37.55 18.85 -7.23
N ASN A 506 -38.30 19.90 -7.56
CA ASN A 506 -38.97 20.07 -8.85
C ASN A 506 -38.29 21.21 -9.61
N ILE A 507 -38.09 21.04 -10.91
CA ILE A 507 -37.48 22.06 -11.78
C ILE A 507 -38.52 23.13 -12.15
N GLU A 508 -39.84 22.87 -12.05
CA GLU A 508 -40.83 23.77 -12.69
C GLU A 508 -42.07 24.22 -11.87
N THR A 509 -42.48 23.59 -10.75
CA THR A 509 -43.72 24.03 -10.03
C THR A 509 -43.80 23.59 -8.54
N PRO A 510 -43.77 24.51 -7.56
CA PRO A 510 -43.90 24.21 -6.12
C PRO A 510 -45.29 23.75 -5.66
N GLU A 511 -46.34 24.05 -6.42
CA GLU A 511 -47.75 23.92 -6.02
C GLU A 511 -48.27 22.46 -5.97
N TYR A 512 -47.47 21.50 -6.47
CA TYR A 512 -47.82 20.09 -6.50
C TYR A 512 -47.34 19.28 -5.27
N ALA A 513 -46.57 19.88 -4.37
CA ALA A 513 -46.20 19.24 -3.10
C ALA A 513 -47.40 19.27 -2.11
N LYS A 514 -48.16 18.19 -2.03
CA LYS A 514 -49.23 18.01 -1.02
C LYS A 514 -48.78 17.05 0.06
N VAL A 515 -49.15 17.25 1.33
CA VAL A 515 -49.06 16.19 2.36
C VAL A 515 -50.36 15.40 2.29
N ALA A 516 -50.35 14.20 1.72
CA ALA A 516 -51.54 13.37 1.60
C ALA A 516 -51.46 12.26 2.65
N SER A 517 -52.29 12.37 3.69
CA SER A 517 -52.50 11.36 4.74
C SER A 517 -53.05 10.02 4.23
N ASP A 518 -53.42 9.94 2.95
CA ASP A 518 -54.28 8.89 2.42
C ASP A 518 -53.51 7.73 1.73
N PHE A 519 -52.18 7.83 1.61
CA PHE A 519 -51.33 6.85 0.89
C PHE A 519 -50.53 5.92 1.81
N GLY A 520 -50.98 5.65 3.04
CA GLY A 520 -50.28 4.73 3.94
C GLY A 520 -48.95 5.27 4.54
N VAL A 521 -48.61 6.53 4.29
CA VAL A 521 -47.48 7.24 4.90
C VAL A 521 -47.98 8.01 6.13
N ARG A 522 -47.36 7.77 7.29
CA ARG A 522 -47.68 8.43 8.56
C ARG A 522 -46.48 9.25 9.04
N PHE A 523 -46.70 10.55 9.24
CA PHE A 523 -45.73 11.45 9.83
C PHE A 523 -46.04 11.61 11.31
N HIS A 524 -45.14 11.14 12.18
CA HIS A 524 -45.25 11.30 13.63
C HIS A 524 -44.63 12.63 14.11
N ASP A 525 -43.63 13.11 13.37
CA ASP A 525 -43.11 14.48 13.44
C ASP A 525 -43.32 15.18 12.09
N LEU A 526 -43.76 16.44 12.08
CA LEU A 526 -43.98 17.19 10.85
C LEU A 526 -42.63 17.47 10.15
N PRO A 527 -42.37 16.94 8.94
CA PRO A 527 -41.21 17.35 8.19
C PRO A 527 -41.40 18.82 7.79
N ALA A 528 -40.41 19.68 8.07
CA ALA A 528 -40.31 20.93 7.32
C ALA A 528 -40.00 20.55 5.87
N LEU A 529 -40.99 20.69 4.99
CA LEU A 529 -40.78 20.62 3.56
C LEU A 529 -39.96 21.86 3.20
N SER A 530 -38.72 21.68 2.76
CA SER A 530 -38.05 22.77 2.06
C SER A 530 -38.87 23.05 0.79
N PRO A 531 -39.21 24.31 0.48
CA PRO A 531 -39.79 24.63 -0.81
C PRO A 531 -38.83 24.11 -1.89
N ALA A 532 -39.41 23.68 -3.03
CA ALA A 532 -38.63 23.32 -4.20
C ALA A 532 -37.50 24.36 -4.38
N LEU A 533 -36.23 23.91 -4.40
CA LEU A 533 -35.20 24.79 -4.93
C LEU A 533 -35.66 25.09 -6.35
N ALA A 534 -35.89 26.36 -6.66
CA ALA A 534 -36.16 26.81 -8.01
C ALA A 534 -34.95 26.42 -8.86
N GLY A 535 -35.04 25.27 -9.52
CA GLY A 535 -34.04 24.79 -10.45
C GLY A 535 -34.22 25.57 -11.75
N GLY A 536 -33.54 26.69 -11.89
CA GLY A 536 -33.30 27.27 -13.21
C GLY A 536 -32.34 26.35 -13.98
N ALA A 537 -32.89 25.41 -14.77
CA ALA A 537 -32.15 24.76 -15.83
C ALA A 537 -32.30 25.61 -17.11
N GLY A 538 -31.23 26.28 -17.52
CA GLY A 538 -31.18 27.01 -18.77
C GLY A 538 -30.05 28.04 -18.74
N ALA A 539 -28.99 27.79 -19.49
CA ALA A 539 -27.79 28.61 -19.54
C ALA A 539 -28.10 30.10 -19.80
N LEU A 540 -27.84 30.99 -18.83
CA LEU A 540 -27.70 32.45 -18.96
C LEU A 540 -26.98 33.01 -17.69
N PRO A 541 -26.28 34.16 -17.77
CA PRO A 541 -25.26 34.59 -16.80
C PRO A 541 -25.80 34.77 -15.37
N LEU A 542 -24.93 34.55 -14.37
CA LEU A 542 -25.26 34.70 -12.95
C LEU A 542 -25.88 36.08 -12.66
N ASP A 543 -27.10 36.09 -12.12
CA ASP A 543 -27.83 37.32 -11.82
C ASP A 543 -27.32 37.97 -10.52
N LYS A 544 -27.26 39.30 -10.55
CA LYS A 544 -26.44 40.18 -9.69
C LYS A 544 -26.97 40.31 -8.25
N ALA A 545 -27.98 39.55 -7.86
CA ALA A 545 -28.85 39.84 -6.71
C ALA A 545 -28.52 39.04 -5.43
N ASP A 546 -27.76 37.94 -5.50
CA ASP A 546 -27.58 37.02 -4.36
C ASP A 546 -26.37 37.31 -3.45
N TYR A 547 -25.54 38.32 -3.79
CA TYR A 547 -24.39 38.72 -2.96
C TYR A 547 -24.27 40.24 -2.77
N PRO A 548 -25.18 40.91 -2.05
CA PRO A 548 -25.03 42.33 -1.75
C PRO A 548 -23.86 42.66 -0.79
N ALA A 549 -23.09 41.67 -0.28
CA ALA A 549 -22.09 41.92 0.76
C ALA A 549 -20.79 41.11 0.69
N SER A 550 -20.50 40.37 -0.39
CA SER A 550 -19.22 39.65 -0.52
C SER A 550 -18.42 40.26 -1.68
N TYR A 551 -17.64 41.29 -1.35
CA TYR A 551 -16.75 41.97 -2.28
C TYR A 551 -15.30 41.68 -1.90
N VAL A 552 -14.44 41.49 -2.90
CA VAL A 552 -12.99 41.54 -2.72
C VAL A 552 -12.55 42.97 -3.05
N VAL A 553 -11.84 43.61 -2.13
CA VAL A 553 -11.20 44.90 -2.42
C VAL A 553 -10.00 44.63 -3.31
N ALA A 554 -10.06 45.13 -4.54
CA ALA A 554 -8.99 44.97 -5.51
C ALA A 554 -8.62 46.34 -6.11
N ARG A 555 -7.39 46.43 -6.61
CA ARG A 555 -6.86 47.61 -7.32
C ARG A 555 -6.43 47.18 -8.70
N ARG A 556 -6.70 48.00 -9.72
CA ARG A 556 -6.13 47.77 -11.06
C ARG A 556 -4.69 48.28 -11.07
N ASN A 557 -3.78 47.59 -11.76
CA ASN A 557 -2.37 48.00 -11.87
C ASN A 557 -2.20 49.42 -12.44
N GLU A 558 -3.13 49.87 -13.28
CA GLU A 558 -3.13 51.20 -13.90
C GLU A 558 -3.67 52.32 -12.97
N GLU A 559 -4.34 51.96 -11.87
CA GLU A 559 -4.93 52.89 -10.88
C GLU A 559 -4.64 52.43 -9.42
N PRO A 560 -3.37 52.40 -8.98
CA PRO A 560 -2.97 51.78 -7.71
C PRO A 560 -3.44 52.53 -6.44
N ALA A 561 -3.99 53.74 -6.59
CA ALA A 561 -4.50 54.56 -5.49
C ALA A 561 -6.01 54.40 -5.24
N THR A 562 -6.74 53.70 -6.10
CA THR A 562 -8.20 53.64 -6.07
C THR A 562 -8.67 52.22 -5.72
N GLU A 563 -9.25 52.03 -4.54
CA GLU A 563 -9.83 50.76 -4.12
C GLU A 563 -11.21 50.57 -4.77
N ARG A 564 -11.44 49.39 -5.38
CA ARG A 564 -12.75 49.01 -5.91
C ARG A 564 -13.23 47.73 -5.26
N TYR A 565 -14.52 47.67 -4.98
CA TYR A 565 -15.19 46.49 -4.47
C TYR A 565 -15.63 45.63 -5.67
N ILE A 566 -14.94 44.52 -5.91
CA ILE A 566 -15.29 43.57 -6.98
C ILE A 566 -16.16 42.46 -6.38
N PRO A 567 -17.38 42.22 -6.91
CA PRO A 567 -18.20 41.10 -6.49
C PRO A 567 -17.44 39.78 -6.67
N VAL A 568 -17.45 38.90 -5.66
CA VAL A 568 -16.81 37.57 -5.74
C VAL A 568 -17.26 36.76 -6.98
N PRO A 569 -18.52 36.80 -7.45
CA PRO A 569 -18.92 36.12 -8.68
C PRO A 569 -18.20 36.59 -9.95
N ASP A 570 -17.78 37.86 -10.00
CA ASP A 570 -17.04 38.43 -11.14
C ASP A 570 -15.57 37.95 -11.16
N LEU A 571 -15.11 37.30 -10.08
CA LEU A 571 -13.80 36.70 -9.99
C LEU A 571 -13.80 35.19 -10.23
N LEU A 572 -14.95 34.50 -10.37
CA LEU A 572 -15.00 33.04 -10.43
C LEU A 572 -15.49 32.52 -11.78
N THR A 573 -14.71 31.63 -12.41
CA THR A 573 -15.09 30.96 -13.67
C THR A 573 -15.14 29.45 -13.43
N ARG A 574 -16.06 28.71 -14.05
CA ARG A 574 -16.15 27.25 -13.90
C ARG A 574 -15.98 26.56 -15.25
N ASP A 575 -15.16 25.50 -15.32
CA ASP A 575 -15.04 24.74 -16.57
C ASP A 575 -16.10 23.63 -16.69
N ALA A 576 -16.11 22.97 -17.85
CA ALA A 576 -17.02 21.89 -18.21
C ALA A 576 -16.87 20.63 -17.33
N THR A 577 -15.81 20.52 -16.51
CA THR A 577 -15.62 19.42 -15.55
C THR A 577 -16.11 19.78 -14.14
N GLY A 578 -16.55 21.02 -13.93
CA GLY A 578 -17.08 21.50 -12.66
C GLY A 578 -16.03 22.11 -11.71
N MET A 579 -14.79 22.28 -12.17
CA MET A 579 -13.71 22.97 -11.44
C MET A 579 -13.94 24.48 -11.43
N VAL A 580 -13.84 25.11 -10.25
CA VAL A 580 -14.01 26.56 -10.06
C VAL A 580 -12.64 27.23 -10.02
N TYR A 581 -12.39 28.14 -10.96
CA TYR A 581 -11.24 29.01 -11.10
C TYR A 581 -11.53 30.37 -10.47
N VAL A 582 -10.50 31.05 -9.97
CA VAL A 582 -10.56 32.46 -9.59
C VAL A 582 -9.71 33.24 -10.61
N GLY A 583 -10.34 34.06 -11.47
CA GLY A 583 -9.71 34.85 -12.54
C GLY A 583 -10.20 34.50 -13.95
N ASP A 584 -10.28 35.52 -14.82
CA ASP A 584 -10.36 35.40 -16.29
C ASP A 584 -9.03 34.80 -16.81
N ALA A 585 -9.09 34.01 -17.87
CA ALA A 585 -7.98 33.42 -18.61
C ALA A 585 -6.92 34.40 -19.18
N LEU A 586 -6.84 35.65 -18.72
CA LEU A 586 -5.85 36.65 -19.11
C LEU A 586 -5.15 37.27 -17.88
N ALA A 587 -3.95 36.75 -17.58
CA ALA A 587 -2.81 37.48 -17.00
C ALA A 587 -3.03 38.42 -15.78
N THR A 588 -4.00 38.17 -14.90
CA THR A 588 -4.13 38.92 -13.64
C THR A 588 -4.16 37.99 -12.43
N GLY A 589 -3.13 38.08 -11.59
CA GLY A 589 -3.04 37.33 -10.34
C GLY A 589 -4.07 37.77 -9.30
N VAL A 590 -4.63 36.82 -8.56
CA VAL A 590 -5.53 37.06 -7.43
C VAL A 590 -4.68 37.34 -6.19
N THR A 591 -4.75 38.56 -5.65
CA THR A 591 -4.08 38.92 -4.39
C THR A 591 -5.09 38.96 -3.25
N LEU A 592 -4.98 38.04 -2.30
CA LEU A 592 -5.75 38.07 -1.05
C LEU A 592 -4.94 38.80 0.03
N ALA A 593 -5.11 40.13 0.11
CA ALA A 593 -4.46 40.95 1.15
C ALA A 593 -5.34 40.98 2.41
N MET A 594 -5.10 40.07 3.36
CA MET A 594 -5.90 39.95 4.59
C MET A 594 -4.97 39.84 5.80
N PRO A 595 -5.25 40.50 6.94
CA PRO A 595 -4.49 40.32 8.19
C PRO A 595 -4.77 38.98 8.91
N GLY A 596 -5.32 37.97 8.21
CA GLY A 596 -5.79 36.69 8.78
C GLY A 596 -5.27 35.46 8.03
N GLN A 597 -5.36 34.29 8.67
CA GLN A 597 -4.93 33.01 8.08
C GLN A 597 -5.87 32.53 6.97
N VAL A 598 -5.31 32.04 5.87
CA VAL A 598 -6.06 31.34 4.82
C VAL A 598 -5.97 29.83 5.07
N ASN A 599 -7.10 29.20 5.43
CA ASN A 599 -7.19 27.76 5.67
C ASN A 599 -7.85 27.06 4.47
N ILE A 600 -7.16 26.07 3.89
CA ILE A 600 -7.69 25.22 2.82
C ILE A 600 -7.93 23.82 3.39
N VAL A 601 -9.18 23.35 3.40
CA VAL A 601 -9.59 22.03 3.91
C VAL A 601 -10.26 21.25 2.78
N ALA A 602 -9.72 20.07 2.44
CA ALA A 602 -10.27 19.21 1.39
C ALA A 602 -10.09 17.73 1.76
N SER A 603 -10.96 16.85 1.25
CA SER A 603 -10.86 15.39 1.37
C SER A 603 -10.02 14.74 0.25
N GLY A 604 -9.34 15.56 -0.57
CA GLY A 604 -8.55 15.14 -1.73
C GLY A 604 -7.43 16.13 -2.04
N ARG A 605 -7.16 16.40 -3.33
CA ARG A 605 -6.15 17.39 -3.74
C ARG A 605 -6.62 18.80 -3.39
N ALA A 606 -6.00 19.41 -2.38
CA ALA A 606 -6.38 20.72 -1.87
C ALA A 606 -5.82 21.90 -2.69
N LEU A 607 -4.62 21.76 -3.26
CA LEU A 607 -3.97 22.80 -4.08
C LEU A 607 -3.23 22.15 -5.26
N LEU A 608 -3.49 22.65 -6.47
CA LEU A 608 -2.81 22.29 -7.70
C LEU A 608 -2.43 23.57 -8.44
N LEU A 609 -1.14 23.76 -8.71
CA LEU A 609 -0.63 24.86 -9.52
C LEU A 609 -0.19 24.32 -10.87
N THR A 610 -0.82 24.80 -11.94
CA THR A 610 -0.50 24.44 -13.32
C THR A 610 -0.39 25.69 -14.17
N SER A 611 0.59 25.71 -15.08
CA SER A 611 0.84 26.81 -15.99
C SER A 611 1.13 26.24 -17.36
N SER A 612 0.52 26.80 -18.40
CA SER A 612 0.82 26.47 -19.80
C SER A 612 2.19 26.99 -20.23
N ASN A 613 2.75 27.95 -19.50
CA ASN A 613 3.97 28.67 -19.86
C ASN A 613 5.21 28.16 -19.10
N GLY A 614 5.08 27.08 -18.32
CA GLY A 614 6.20 26.35 -17.71
C GLY A 614 6.55 26.75 -16.28
N ASP A 615 6.40 28.02 -15.91
CA ASP A 615 6.74 28.48 -14.56
C ASP A 615 5.53 28.45 -13.62
N ASN A 616 5.68 27.73 -12.51
CA ASN A 616 4.79 27.78 -11.35
C ASN A 616 5.64 28.06 -10.12
N TYR A 617 5.31 29.09 -9.35
CA TYR A 617 6.00 29.39 -8.10
C TYR A 617 5.00 29.41 -6.93
N ILE A 618 5.42 28.87 -5.80
CA ILE A 618 4.84 29.18 -4.49
C ILE A 618 5.91 30.01 -3.79
N GLU A 619 5.69 31.32 -3.72
CA GLU A 619 6.56 32.20 -2.94
C GLU A 619 6.01 32.30 -1.51
N GLN A 620 6.81 31.86 -0.55
CA GLN A 620 6.55 32.11 0.86
C GLN A 620 7.47 33.27 1.27
N GLY A 621 6.88 34.42 1.60
CA GLY A 621 7.60 35.64 1.97
C GLY A 621 7.01 36.25 3.24
N GLY A 622 7.85 36.76 4.14
CA GLY A 622 7.42 37.53 5.31
C GLY A 622 8.06 38.92 5.28
N ILE A 623 7.34 39.96 5.73
CA ILE A 623 7.84 41.35 5.81
C ILE A 623 8.74 41.54 7.06
N GLY A 624 9.21 40.46 7.69
CA GLY A 624 10.00 40.50 8.93
C GLY A 624 10.83 39.22 9.14
N SER A 625 11.60 39.19 10.24
CA SER A 625 12.53 38.11 10.61
C SER A 625 11.87 36.82 11.12
N GLY A 626 10.70 36.47 10.58
CA GLY A 626 9.94 35.29 11.00
C GLY A 626 10.43 34.02 10.30
N MET A 627 10.18 32.86 10.93
CA MET A 627 10.40 31.56 10.30
C MET A 627 9.23 31.18 9.38
N GLN A 628 9.53 30.44 8.32
CA GLN A 628 8.53 29.83 7.43
C GLN A 628 8.63 28.31 7.50
N PHE A 629 7.50 27.63 7.49
CA PHE A 629 7.44 26.17 7.55
C PHE A 629 6.47 25.61 6.53
N ILE A 630 6.86 24.48 5.93
CA ILE A 630 5.96 23.54 5.26
C ILE A 630 5.92 22.29 6.13
N ARG A 631 4.74 21.91 6.64
CA ARG A 631 4.57 20.81 7.59
C ARG A 631 3.59 19.76 7.09
N GLY A 632 3.95 18.50 7.23
CA GLY A 632 3.02 17.36 7.15
C GLY A 632 2.68 16.87 8.55
N HIS A 633 1.42 16.54 8.79
CA HIS A 633 0.97 15.89 10.01
C HIS A 633 0.56 14.45 9.67
N GLU A 634 0.87 13.49 10.55
CA GLU A 634 0.37 12.09 10.54
C GLU A 634 0.87 11.14 9.42
N SER A 635 1.60 11.60 8.40
CA SER A 635 2.06 10.76 7.26
C SER A 635 3.30 11.31 6.54
N ILE A 636 3.63 10.76 5.36
CA ILE A 636 4.80 11.11 4.54
C ILE A 636 4.65 12.53 3.95
N PHE A 637 5.63 13.40 4.21
CA PHE A 637 5.83 14.65 3.46
C PHE A 637 6.80 14.39 2.30
N GLN A 638 6.33 14.57 1.06
CA GLN A 638 7.13 14.31 -0.14
C GLN A 638 7.35 15.59 -0.95
N VAL A 639 8.60 15.89 -1.26
CA VAL A 639 9.02 16.88 -2.26
C VAL A 639 9.71 16.11 -3.37
N GLY A 640 9.22 16.23 -4.60
CA GLY A 640 9.78 15.48 -5.73
C GLY A 640 9.55 16.18 -7.05
N ASN A 641 10.51 16.02 -7.95
CA ASN A 641 10.34 16.31 -9.37
C ASN A 641 9.98 15.01 -10.09
N VAL A 642 8.82 14.97 -10.75
CA VAL A 642 8.35 13.76 -11.47
C VAL A 642 8.97 13.69 -12.88
N PHE A 643 9.61 14.75 -13.33
CA PHE A 643 10.28 14.84 -14.63
C PHE A 643 11.80 14.88 -14.46
N ALA A 644 12.54 14.77 -15.57
CA ALA A 644 13.99 14.61 -15.60
C ALA A 644 14.81 15.87 -15.24
N GLY A 645 14.23 16.80 -14.46
CA GLY A 645 14.93 17.99 -13.98
C GLY A 645 15.56 17.77 -12.61
N ASP A 646 16.57 18.58 -12.31
CA ASP A 646 17.23 18.59 -11.02
C ASP A 646 16.35 19.21 -9.91
N PHE A 647 16.59 18.82 -8.67
CA PHE A 647 16.02 19.46 -7.48
C PHE A 647 17.11 20.23 -6.73
N HIS A 648 16.95 21.56 -6.61
CA HIS A 648 17.99 22.45 -6.10
C HIS A 648 17.73 22.92 -4.66
N LEU A 649 18.80 23.01 -3.86
CA LEU A 649 18.83 23.56 -2.51
C LEU A 649 19.62 24.88 -2.54
N CYS A 650 18.92 26.01 -2.43
CA CYS A 650 19.49 27.34 -2.66
C CYS A 650 19.50 28.21 -1.39
N THR A 651 20.52 29.07 -1.26
CA THR A 651 20.55 30.15 -0.26
C THR A 651 21.15 31.41 -0.88
N GLY A 652 20.55 32.58 -0.64
CA GLY A 652 20.99 33.85 -1.25
C GLY A 652 20.95 33.80 -2.77
N ALA A 653 19.87 33.27 -3.34
CA ALA A 653 19.69 33.04 -4.79
C ALA A 653 20.79 32.19 -5.45
N THR A 654 21.58 31.45 -4.67
CA THR A 654 22.67 30.60 -5.17
C THR A 654 22.38 29.15 -4.84
N ASN A 655 22.46 28.27 -5.84
CA ASN A 655 22.37 26.83 -5.64
C ASN A 655 23.60 26.33 -4.87
N ARG A 656 23.37 25.56 -3.81
CA ARG A 656 24.41 24.98 -2.94
C ARG A 656 24.56 23.49 -3.19
N TRP A 657 23.44 22.78 -3.20
CA TRP A 657 23.37 21.33 -3.39
C TRP A 657 22.22 20.97 -4.31
N THR A 658 22.37 19.90 -5.07
CA THR A 658 21.35 19.45 -6.01
C THR A 658 21.15 17.94 -5.90
N VAL A 659 19.90 17.49 -6.01
CA VAL A 659 19.60 16.10 -6.36
C VAL A 659 19.42 16.08 -7.88
N GLN A 660 20.41 15.51 -8.57
CA GLN A 660 20.40 15.43 -10.02
C GLN A 660 19.37 14.42 -10.51
N ALA A 661 18.92 14.53 -11.76
CA ALA A 661 17.97 13.60 -12.37
C ALA A 661 18.37 12.11 -12.28
N ALA A 662 19.67 11.81 -12.21
CA ALA A 662 20.21 10.46 -12.02
C ALA A 662 20.15 9.94 -10.56
N GLY A 663 19.63 10.74 -9.63
CA GLY A 663 19.52 10.43 -8.20
C GLY A 663 20.76 10.78 -7.37
N HIS A 664 21.74 11.48 -7.94
CA HIS A 664 22.95 11.90 -7.21
C HIS A 664 22.67 13.12 -6.34
N PHE A 665 23.03 13.05 -5.06
CA PHE A 665 23.17 14.24 -4.22
C PHE A 665 24.56 14.85 -4.42
N ALA A 666 24.63 15.99 -5.10
CA ALA A 666 25.87 16.60 -5.56
C ALA A 666 25.97 18.08 -5.14
N ALA A 667 27.21 18.55 -4.95
CA ALA A 667 27.48 19.97 -4.78
C ALA A 667 27.14 20.72 -6.09
N ALA A 668 26.55 21.90 -5.98
CA ALA A 668 26.20 22.70 -7.16
C ALA A 668 27.44 23.29 -7.87
N VAL A 669 28.57 23.38 -7.16
CA VAL A 669 29.85 23.85 -7.70
C VAL A 669 30.94 22.89 -7.25
N ASP A 670 31.80 22.50 -8.18
CA ASP A 670 32.88 21.56 -7.94
C ASP A 670 33.89 22.09 -6.89
N ASN A 671 34.24 21.24 -5.92
CA ASN A 671 35.22 21.51 -4.87
C ASN A 671 35.02 22.81 -4.04
N VAL A 672 33.77 23.27 -3.86
CA VAL A 672 33.46 24.48 -3.07
C VAL A 672 32.78 24.19 -1.73
N TYR A 673 31.89 23.20 -1.68
CA TYR A 673 31.06 22.95 -0.49
C TYR A 673 31.52 21.70 0.27
N SER A 674 31.63 21.81 1.59
CA SER A 674 31.90 20.69 2.49
C SER A 674 30.61 20.02 2.99
N LEU A 675 30.71 18.73 3.36
CA LEU A 675 29.67 18.04 4.11
C LEU A 675 29.91 18.21 5.60
N GLY A 676 29.21 19.19 6.19
CA GLY A 676 29.41 19.63 7.57
C GLY A 676 30.50 20.68 7.70
N THR A 677 30.72 21.13 8.95
CA THR A 677 31.74 22.12 9.33
C THR A 677 32.51 21.63 10.56
N PRO A 678 33.64 22.28 10.94
CA PRO A 678 34.37 21.91 12.15
C PRO A 678 33.52 21.92 13.43
N ALA A 679 32.59 22.87 13.53
CA ALA A 679 31.61 22.98 14.60
C ALA A 679 30.49 21.92 14.46
N LEU A 680 29.95 21.75 13.25
CA LEU A 680 28.76 20.95 12.94
C LEU A 680 29.13 19.72 12.08
N ARG A 681 29.65 18.69 12.75
CA ARG A 681 30.13 17.47 12.11
C ARG A 681 29.00 16.47 11.86
N ALA A 682 29.05 15.78 10.72
CA ALA A 682 28.29 14.55 10.53
C ALA A 682 28.82 13.47 11.48
N SER A 683 27.93 12.73 12.14
CA SER A 683 28.32 11.72 13.13
C SER A 683 28.92 10.46 12.49
N VAL A 684 28.32 9.98 11.41
CA VAL A 684 28.71 8.76 10.67
C VAL A 684 28.31 8.91 9.19
N LEU A 685 29.14 8.36 8.29
CA LEU A 685 28.78 8.14 6.88
C LEU A 685 28.62 6.63 6.63
N TYR A 686 27.43 6.21 6.18
CA TYR A 686 27.19 4.84 5.71
C TYR A 686 27.29 4.81 4.19
N ALA A 687 28.21 4.00 3.64
CA ALA A 687 28.44 3.88 2.21
C ALA A 687 28.67 2.42 1.81
N GLY A 688 28.19 2.02 0.63
CA GLY A 688 28.38 0.66 0.09
C GLY A 688 29.80 0.40 -0.43
N THR A 689 30.55 1.45 -0.77
CA THR A 689 31.96 1.41 -1.20
C THR A 689 32.75 2.52 -0.51
N GLY A 690 34.09 2.45 -0.58
CA GLY A 690 34.96 3.47 -0.02
C GLY A 690 34.82 4.84 -0.73
N ILE A 691 35.16 5.91 -0.02
CA ILE A 691 35.13 7.28 -0.54
C ILE A 691 36.18 7.45 -1.65
N ILE A 692 35.75 7.94 -2.82
CA ILE A 692 36.64 8.29 -3.91
C ILE A 692 37.25 9.67 -3.65
N ASN A 693 38.57 9.75 -3.57
CA ASN A 693 39.31 11.00 -3.59
C ASN A 693 40.04 11.11 -4.93
N THR A 694 39.69 12.09 -5.75
CA THR A 694 40.36 12.32 -7.04
C THR A 694 41.86 12.54 -6.79
N SER A 695 42.68 11.71 -7.43
CA SER A 695 44.14 11.75 -7.31
C SER A 695 44.80 11.80 -8.68
N ASP A 696 44.28 12.67 -9.53
CA ASP A 696 44.79 12.89 -10.88
C ASP A 696 46.21 13.51 -10.83
N GLU A 697 47.13 12.98 -11.63
CA GLU A 697 48.51 13.47 -11.69
C GLU A 697 48.61 14.88 -12.27
N ARG A 698 47.66 15.27 -13.14
CA ARG A 698 47.66 16.56 -13.84
C ARG A 698 47.39 17.73 -12.90
N GLU A 699 46.82 17.46 -11.73
CA GLU A 699 46.45 18.44 -10.71
C GLU A 699 47.47 18.51 -9.56
N LYS A 700 48.61 17.82 -9.68
CA LYS A 700 49.56 17.65 -8.57
C LYS A 700 50.99 18.02 -8.95
N THR A 701 51.64 18.76 -8.07
CA THR A 701 53.11 18.90 -8.09
C THR A 701 53.74 17.79 -7.26
N TRP A 702 54.62 17.00 -7.87
CA TRP A 702 55.21 15.83 -7.23
C TRP A 702 56.55 16.14 -6.57
N ARG A 703 56.64 15.96 -5.24
CA ARG A 703 57.89 16.15 -4.45
C ARG A 703 58.78 14.90 -4.39
N GLY A 704 58.23 13.72 -4.66
CA GLY A 704 58.95 12.44 -4.53
C GLY A 704 58.83 11.81 -3.14
N ALA A 705 59.83 10.98 -2.79
CA ALA A 705 59.80 10.10 -1.63
C ALA A 705 59.82 10.85 -0.27
N MET A 706 59.54 10.10 0.80
CA MET A 706 59.65 10.58 2.17
C MET A 706 61.10 10.93 2.52
N THR A 707 61.29 12.05 3.19
CA THR A 707 62.56 12.43 3.81
C THR A 707 62.84 11.53 5.03
N ARG A 708 64.08 11.57 5.53
CA ARG A 708 64.47 10.82 6.74
C ARG A 708 63.67 11.26 7.96
N ALA A 709 63.47 12.57 8.15
CA ALA A 709 62.72 13.10 9.27
C ALA A 709 61.25 12.64 9.24
N GLU A 710 60.61 12.70 8.06
CA GLU A 710 59.25 12.18 7.85
C GLU A 710 59.14 10.69 8.16
N ARG A 711 60.10 9.89 7.73
CA ARG A 711 60.09 8.44 8.02
C ARG A 711 60.22 8.15 9.51
N LEU A 712 61.06 8.90 10.23
CA LEU A 712 61.22 8.75 11.68
C LEU A 712 59.95 9.17 12.42
N ALA A 713 59.35 10.31 12.05
CA ALA A 713 58.10 10.78 12.61
C ALA A 713 56.96 9.77 12.39
N ALA A 714 56.83 9.22 11.19
CA ALA A 714 55.85 8.19 10.88
C ALA A 714 56.00 6.95 11.80
N ARG A 715 57.23 6.48 12.03
CA ARG A 715 57.48 5.34 12.94
C ARG A 715 57.12 5.66 14.38
N ALA A 716 57.40 6.89 14.83
CA ALA A 716 56.99 7.35 16.15
C ALA A 716 55.45 7.45 16.27
N ILE A 717 54.75 7.87 15.21
CA ILE A 717 53.27 7.88 15.17
C ILE A 717 52.69 6.47 15.20
N VAL A 718 53.30 5.49 14.50
CA VAL A 718 52.88 4.07 14.58
C VAL A 718 52.90 3.58 16.03
N ALA A 719 53.90 3.98 16.81
CA ALA A 719 54.00 3.61 18.22
C ALA A 719 52.95 4.29 19.12
N GLU A 720 52.31 5.37 18.66
CA GLU A 720 51.23 6.07 19.38
C GLU A 720 49.84 5.48 19.11
N LEU A 721 49.68 4.63 18.08
CA LEU A 721 48.38 4.03 17.76
C LEU A 721 47.87 3.14 18.90
N GLY A 722 46.64 3.40 19.35
CA GLY A 722 46.06 2.71 20.49
C GLY A 722 44.54 2.72 20.51
N PHE A 723 43.98 2.00 21.49
CA PHE A 723 42.55 2.02 21.75
C PHE A 723 42.16 3.24 22.59
N TYR A 724 41.04 3.86 22.27
CA TYR A 724 40.42 4.91 23.05
C TYR A 724 38.90 4.75 23.08
N GLN A 725 38.26 5.39 24.05
CA GLN A 725 36.82 5.50 24.17
C GLN A 725 36.46 6.98 24.25
N TRP A 726 35.28 7.36 23.76
CA TRP A 726 34.79 8.73 23.93
C TRP A 726 34.34 8.95 25.36
N ASN A 727 34.78 10.04 26.00
CA ASN A 727 34.39 10.38 27.37
C ASN A 727 32.87 10.49 27.53
N ASP A 728 32.16 11.07 26.55
CA ASP A 728 30.69 11.17 26.57
C ASP A 728 30.03 9.78 26.49
N ALA A 729 30.62 8.85 25.75
CA ALA A 729 30.12 7.48 25.68
C ALA A 729 30.36 6.73 26.99
N ILE A 730 31.50 6.94 27.65
CA ILE A 730 31.77 6.40 29.00
C ILE A 730 30.78 6.98 30.00
N ALA A 731 30.56 8.29 30.00
CA ALA A 731 29.64 8.95 30.92
C ALA A 731 28.19 8.48 30.71
N GLY A 732 27.77 8.30 29.45
CA GLY A 732 26.40 7.91 29.12
C GLY A 732 26.09 6.42 29.22
N LYS A 733 27.07 5.53 28.98
CA LYS A 733 26.86 4.07 28.90
C LYS A 733 27.61 3.29 29.98
N GLY A 734 28.56 3.90 30.67
CA GLY A 734 29.51 3.21 31.53
C GLY A 734 30.73 2.71 30.75
N GLY A 735 31.87 2.63 31.43
CA GLY A 735 33.16 2.29 30.80
C GLY A 735 33.20 0.90 30.14
N ALA A 736 32.42 -0.05 30.65
CA ALA A 736 32.33 -1.40 30.08
C ALA A 736 31.55 -1.44 28.76
N ASP A 737 30.52 -0.59 28.60
CA ASP A 737 29.60 -0.62 27.47
C ASP A 737 29.93 0.42 26.37
N ALA A 738 30.81 1.37 26.69
CA ALA A 738 31.37 2.28 25.70
C ALA A 738 32.30 1.51 24.73
N ARG A 739 32.14 1.72 23.42
CA ARG A 739 32.90 0.98 22.40
C ARG A 739 34.35 1.44 22.36
N TYR A 740 35.28 0.49 22.20
CA TYR A 740 36.67 0.78 21.89
C TYR A 740 36.83 1.19 20.43
N HIS A 741 37.44 2.34 20.21
CA HIS A 741 37.90 2.85 18.91
C HIS A 741 39.42 2.69 18.84
N TYR A 742 39.99 2.51 17.65
CA TYR A 742 41.43 2.40 17.46
C TYR A 742 41.91 3.54 16.56
N GLY A 743 42.99 4.22 16.95
CA GLY A 743 43.54 5.35 16.18
C GLY A 743 44.59 6.14 16.96
N ALA A 744 44.80 7.39 16.55
CA ALA A 744 45.76 8.30 17.16
C ALA A 744 45.09 9.52 17.82
N ARG A 745 45.78 10.12 18.80
CA ARG A 745 45.40 11.43 19.37
C ARG A 745 46.05 12.54 18.55
N ALA A 746 45.24 13.40 17.93
CA ALA A 746 45.71 14.40 16.97
C ALA A 746 46.81 15.32 17.51
N GLN A 747 46.67 15.83 18.75
CA GLN A 747 47.70 16.67 19.38
C GLN A 747 49.02 15.92 19.61
N ARG A 748 48.97 14.60 19.89
CA ARG A 748 50.20 13.81 20.08
C ARG A 748 50.92 13.58 18.75
N VAL A 749 50.17 13.35 17.68
CA VAL A 749 50.72 13.32 16.31
C VAL A 749 51.40 14.65 15.99
N TRP A 750 50.79 15.78 16.35
CA TRP A 750 51.39 17.11 16.18
C TRP A 750 52.72 17.24 16.92
N ALA A 751 52.75 16.87 18.19
CA ALA A 751 53.96 16.92 19.02
C ALA A 751 55.09 16.07 18.41
N ILE A 752 54.79 14.85 17.95
CA ILE A 752 55.78 13.97 17.31
C ILE A 752 56.34 14.63 16.04
N MET A 753 55.49 15.22 15.21
CA MET A 753 55.94 15.92 14.00
C MET A 753 56.83 17.13 14.34
N ALA A 754 56.52 17.85 15.42
CA ALA A 754 57.33 18.97 15.91
C ALA A 754 58.67 18.52 16.50
N GLU A 755 58.70 17.42 17.26
CA GLU A 755 59.92 16.77 17.79
C GLU A 755 60.91 16.41 16.66
N HIS A 756 60.39 16.12 15.46
CA HIS A 756 61.17 15.84 14.26
C HIS A 756 61.42 17.06 13.36
N GLY A 757 61.03 18.27 13.80
CA GLY A 757 61.26 19.53 13.08
C GLY A 757 60.45 19.67 11.79
N LEU A 758 59.32 18.97 11.67
CA LEU A 758 58.48 18.97 10.47
C LEU A 758 57.34 19.99 10.54
N VAL A 759 56.93 20.37 11.75
CA VAL A 759 55.92 21.40 12.03
C VAL A 759 56.35 22.19 13.26
N ASP A 760 55.75 23.37 13.46
CA ASP A 760 55.96 24.13 14.69
C ASP A 760 55.31 23.43 15.90
N PRO A 761 55.90 23.54 17.10
CA PRO A 761 55.26 23.10 18.32
C PRO A 761 53.96 23.89 18.57
N LEU A 762 53.04 23.30 19.33
CA LEU A 762 51.87 24.03 19.79
C LEU A 762 52.30 25.18 20.71
N ASP A 763 51.64 26.34 20.58
CA ASP A 763 51.90 27.49 21.43
C ASP A 763 51.36 27.29 22.87
N ALA A 764 51.52 28.30 23.72
CA ALA A 764 51.10 28.25 25.11
C ALA A 764 49.58 28.06 25.29
N ASP A 765 48.78 28.45 24.30
CA ASP A 765 47.32 28.30 24.28
C ASP A 765 46.89 27.02 23.55
N GLY A 766 47.84 26.17 23.16
CA GLY A 766 47.60 24.91 22.47
C GLY A 766 47.22 25.07 20.99
N ARG A 767 47.54 26.21 20.36
CA ARG A 767 47.27 26.46 18.94
C ARG A 767 48.48 26.08 18.07
N PRO A 768 48.24 25.64 16.84
CA PRO A 768 49.32 25.30 15.94
C PRO A 768 49.96 26.51 15.26
N GLY A 769 51.27 26.44 15.04
CA GLY A 769 52.00 27.32 14.12
C GLY A 769 51.97 26.80 12.67
N SER A 770 53.10 26.88 11.98
CA SER A 770 53.25 26.36 10.61
C SER A 770 53.16 24.83 10.57
N ALA A 771 52.20 24.31 9.80
CA ALA A 771 52.06 22.88 9.51
C ALA A 771 51.76 22.63 8.03
N PRO A 772 52.78 22.33 7.21
CA PRO A 772 52.59 22.09 5.77
C PRO A 772 51.97 20.71 5.44
N TYR A 773 51.69 19.88 6.45
CA TYR A 773 51.19 18.52 6.28
C TYR A 773 49.67 18.46 6.44
N ALA A 774 48.96 18.28 5.32
CA ALA A 774 47.49 18.33 5.27
C ALA A 774 46.76 17.26 6.09
N PHE A 775 47.43 16.17 6.51
CA PHE A 775 46.81 15.19 7.39
C PHE A 775 46.65 15.68 8.83
N LEU A 776 47.29 16.79 9.20
CA LEU A 776 47.06 17.53 10.43
C LEU A 776 46.07 18.66 10.15
N CYS A 777 44.93 18.67 10.84
CA CYS A 777 43.92 19.70 10.69
C CYS A 777 43.68 20.41 12.01
N TYR A 778 43.56 21.73 11.96
CA TYR A 778 43.13 22.57 13.07
C TYR A 778 42.14 23.59 12.57
N ASP A 779 41.00 23.66 13.23
CA ASP A 779 39.92 24.57 12.90
C ASP A 779 39.43 25.24 14.17
N GLN A 780 39.19 26.55 14.10
CA GLN A 780 38.63 27.36 15.17
C GLN A 780 37.35 28.04 14.66
N TRP A 781 36.37 28.19 15.54
CA TRP A 781 35.10 28.87 15.25
C TRP A 781 34.70 29.78 16.41
N ASP A 782 33.94 30.82 16.08
CA ASP A 782 33.29 31.74 17.03
C ASP A 782 31.97 31.14 17.55
N ASP A 783 31.33 31.81 18.52
CA ASP A 783 30.03 31.38 19.05
C ASP A 783 29.02 31.14 17.92
N VAL A 784 28.48 29.92 17.85
CA VAL A 784 27.39 29.57 16.93
C VAL A 784 26.08 29.90 17.63
N MET A 785 25.41 30.93 17.14
CA MET A 785 24.12 31.38 17.67
C MET A 785 22.97 30.56 17.09
N GLU A 786 21.96 30.29 17.91
CA GLU A 786 20.67 29.72 17.51
C GLU A 786 19.55 30.61 18.02
N ASP A 787 18.53 30.78 17.19
CA ASP A 787 17.30 31.47 17.58
C ASP A 787 16.52 30.63 18.59
N VAL A 788 16.22 31.21 19.76
CA VAL A 788 15.36 30.58 20.76
C VAL A 788 13.92 30.87 20.42
N MET A 789 13.16 29.78 20.22
CA MET A 789 11.74 29.81 19.91
C MET A 789 10.97 29.29 21.11
N THR A 790 10.01 30.05 21.62
CA THR A 790 9.12 29.59 22.71
C THR A 790 7.70 29.43 22.22
N GLU A 791 7.05 28.38 22.71
CA GLU A 791 5.62 28.15 22.55
C GLU A 791 4.82 29.19 23.33
N ARG A 792 3.83 29.80 22.68
CA ARG A 792 2.82 30.60 23.39
C ARG A 792 1.68 29.69 23.84
N CYS A 793 1.74 29.16 25.07
CA CYS A 793 0.61 28.45 25.66
C CYS A 793 -0.53 29.42 26.03
N GLY A 794 -1.65 29.34 25.32
CA GLY A 794 -2.97 29.72 25.79
C GLY A 794 -3.90 28.50 25.76
N PRO A 795 -5.01 28.49 26.52
CA PRO A 795 -5.99 27.40 26.44
C PRO A 795 -6.46 27.21 24.98
N PRO A 796 -6.75 25.98 24.53
CA PRO A 796 -7.05 25.70 23.14
C PRO A 796 -8.39 26.35 22.73
N GLU A 797 -8.32 27.48 22.05
CA GLU A 797 -9.44 28.04 21.29
C GLU A 797 -9.53 27.38 19.91
N ARG A 798 -10.72 26.88 19.55
CA ARG A 798 -10.98 26.24 18.26
C ARG A 798 -10.65 27.21 17.11
N GLY A 799 -9.60 26.90 16.34
CA GLY A 799 -9.21 27.67 15.14
C GLY A 799 -7.95 28.51 15.25
N LYS A 800 -7.16 28.42 16.33
CA LYS A 800 -5.81 29.02 16.38
C LYS A 800 -4.78 27.94 16.68
N GLY A 801 -3.94 27.64 15.70
CA GLY A 801 -2.83 26.69 15.83
C GLY A 801 -1.75 27.19 16.79
N MET A 802 -0.84 26.29 17.14
CA MET A 802 0.34 26.56 17.97
C MET A 802 1.26 27.59 17.28
N ASP A 803 1.50 28.74 17.94
CA ASP A 803 2.43 29.77 17.49
C ASP A 803 3.77 29.67 18.25
N TYR A 804 4.87 29.58 17.51
CA TYR A 804 6.24 29.72 18.01
C TYR A 804 6.76 31.12 17.67
N VAL A 805 7.27 31.85 18.65
CA VAL A 805 7.82 33.20 18.46
C VAL A 805 9.31 33.21 18.85
N LYS A 806 10.15 33.90 18.08
CA LYS A 806 11.56 34.16 18.44
C LYS A 806 11.57 35.03 19.69
N THR A 807 12.03 34.47 20.80
CA THR A 807 12.10 35.16 22.10
C THR A 807 13.51 35.50 22.53
N GLY A 808 14.51 35.08 21.75
CA GLY A 808 15.89 35.52 21.91
C GLY A 808 16.83 34.80 20.96
N GLU A 809 18.12 35.03 21.16
CA GLU A 809 19.20 34.25 20.57
C GLU A 809 20.00 33.67 21.73
N ARG A 810 20.41 32.41 21.59
CA ARG A 810 21.32 31.76 22.54
C ARG A 810 22.53 31.24 21.80
N VAL A 811 23.64 31.14 22.51
CA VAL A 811 24.81 30.40 22.02
C VAL A 811 24.42 28.91 21.98
N ALA A 812 24.24 28.34 20.79
CA ALA A 812 24.00 26.92 20.59
C ALA A 812 25.29 26.10 20.73
N LEU A 813 26.41 26.65 20.26
CA LEU A 813 27.73 26.09 20.47
C LEU A 813 28.71 27.22 20.78
N PRO A 814 29.40 27.20 21.94
CA PRO A 814 30.39 28.23 22.23
C PRO A 814 31.58 28.15 21.27
N ALA A 815 32.27 29.27 21.14
CA ALA A 815 33.52 29.40 20.44
C ALA A 815 34.50 28.32 20.91
N GLY A 816 35.22 27.74 19.97
CA GLY A 816 36.05 26.59 20.26
C GLY A 816 36.98 26.26 19.11
N ASN A 817 37.80 25.25 19.33
CA ASN A 817 38.67 24.71 18.30
C ASN A 817 38.71 23.18 18.39
N ARG A 818 39.12 22.55 17.30
CA ARG A 818 39.33 21.10 17.22
C ARG A 818 40.57 20.80 16.42
N PHE A 819 41.28 19.77 16.87
CA PHE A 819 42.28 19.07 16.08
C PHE A 819 41.63 17.88 15.38
N GLY A 820 41.99 17.67 14.12
CA GLY A 820 41.53 16.56 13.29
C GLY A 820 42.70 15.88 12.58
N LEU A 821 42.47 14.62 12.17
CA LEU A 821 43.39 13.86 11.34
C LEU A 821 42.70 13.44 10.04
N ARG A 822 43.37 13.62 8.90
CA ARG A 822 42.93 12.98 7.64
C ARG A 822 43.47 11.56 7.60
N GLU A 823 42.74 10.64 8.23
CA GLU A 823 43.12 9.25 8.45
C GLU A 823 43.65 8.53 7.19
N GLY A 824 43.03 8.75 6.03
CA GLY A 824 43.50 8.14 4.77
C GLY A 824 44.90 8.60 4.37
N GLN A 825 45.20 9.89 4.49
CA GLN A 825 46.54 10.42 4.18
C GLN A 825 47.57 10.01 5.24
N MET A 826 47.19 10.06 6.53
CA MET A 826 48.06 9.61 7.61
C MET A 826 48.41 8.13 7.42
N THR A 827 47.43 7.26 7.15
CA THR A 827 47.66 5.83 6.93
C THR A 827 48.67 5.59 5.80
N LEU A 828 48.56 6.30 4.67
CA LEU A 828 49.54 6.21 3.57
C LEU A 828 50.94 6.66 3.99
N PHE A 829 51.04 7.72 4.81
CA PHE A 829 52.29 8.19 5.38
C PHE A 829 52.94 7.14 6.31
N LEU A 830 52.14 6.49 7.16
CA LEU A 830 52.62 5.41 8.05
C LEU A 830 53.08 4.19 7.24
N LEU A 831 52.31 3.77 6.23
CA LEU A 831 52.67 2.66 5.35
C LEU A 831 53.96 2.93 4.59
N GLY A 832 54.16 4.15 4.09
CA GLY A 832 55.39 4.54 3.40
C GLY A 832 56.64 4.40 4.27
N ALA A 833 56.51 4.55 5.59
CA ALA A 833 57.62 4.38 6.52
C ALA A 833 57.84 2.94 7.00
N LEU A 834 56.80 2.10 6.96
CA LEU A 834 56.89 0.68 7.34
C LEU A 834 57.41 -0.20 6.21
N LEU A 835 57.07 0.16 4.96
CA LEU A 835 57.42 -0.61 3.76
C LEU A 835 58.73 -0.13 3.10
N GLY A 836 59.18 1.09 3.40
CA GLY A 836 60.46 1.67 2.96
C GLY A 836 61.48 1.77 4.08
#